data_AF-A0A535TXS9-F1
#
_entry.id   AF-A0A535TXS9-F1
#
_cell.length_a   1.000
_cell.length_b   1.000
_cell.length_c   1.000
_cell.angle_alpha   90.00
_cell.angle_beta   90.00
_cell.angle_gamma   90.00
#
_symmetry.space_group_name_H-M   'P 1'
#
loop_
_entity.id
_entity.type
_entity.pdbx_description
1 polymer ?
#
loop_
_entity_poly.entity_id
_entity_poly.type
_entity_poly.pdbx_seq_one_letter_code
_entity_poly.pdbx_strand_id
1 'polypeptide(L)'
;MRLWGRRLPARIGLATALTAFGLPIAAIPAQAASNPLTLTVHVGYQDVVTAGSWMPVTIDARNTGAGVDGTLEVQESLNAQPGVSGFTIYEEPISLASGASKRVRLYLVENTTGATITARITQQGRVAVSQDSASGATTSALIGVLSDQSAALDDFAAVHPGGIAARVVHLHADDIADSSIPLRAFDILVVDDFATDSLTAGQRAAIADYVAAGGDLLVGTGAAWRKTLAGLPPAILPLQVTGTAVIDTTAAGGAAVEIATGTITSGLAWLSDSGKPLILERPFGAGVVTMSTFDWNQQPLAVASASRTILRQVMSRAFFGQGSTAQNGPNVMMGPAPMGFGAQQSIASKSSALTQVLGNLPGLDLPSLQLTGALVLIYVLLVGPVNYLVLGAMRRRALAWVTVPLIALLAAGGAYGAGIFTKGRSVQTNQIAIIHVQPGSDHAYQETYTGIIPPSRGDYQANPGGERLLISPITTNNGYAYAGSVRVNVASNQVTLSGMTAFALGGFATEGVTAAPKLTAHVALVNGQLKGTIENRSSSTFTDAVLIAGDSFQTIGALKPGASASLSLAPKAGTSLAQPLYMRIYNQSGIYQGGYGPGGPTMTAADRDNFAKTQVLSLLPTGVGFKGMGTGTAAPMLIAWTHESFQGLSVNGSQPRSTALGAVVLSLVVDQIGTGPLPAGVLSGRIVDVVGDTQSQGPPGMLVMQNGSVTYEFAPSLSGGAHLTAVSISAQNPYGPKFGPPGNTTQTGPTVVGQVWDWSHATWSDIAYQDNGTTALPDSAVDPSTGLIRLRLTTTNGGLLAGSISLSGTVQ
;
A
#
# COMPACT_ATOMS: atom_id res chain seq x y z
N MET A 1 -13.22 -34.84 93.11
CA MET A 1 -13.89 -33.62 93.62
C MET A 1 -14.60 -32.96 92.43
N ARG A 2 -15.83 -33.31 92.05
CA ARG A 2 -17.17 -32.98 92.60
C ARG A 2 -17.43 -31.48 92.83
N LEU A 3 -18.26 -30.89 91.95
CA LEU A 3 -19.52 -30.12 92.14
C LEU A 3 -20.04 -29.80 90.71
N TRP A 4 -21.00 -30.50 90.06
CA TRP A 4 -22.49 -30.59 90.22
C TRP A 4 -23.22 -29.23 90.17
N GLY A 5 -24.34 -29.04 89.45
CA GLY A 5 -25.32 -29.98 88.86
C GLY A 5 -26.08 -29.40 87.65
N ARG A 6 -26.59 -30.26 86.73
CA ARG A 6 -27.92 -30.93 86.67
C ARG A 6 -29.01 -30.01 86.07
N ARG A 7 -29.93 -30.40 85.17
CA ARG A 7 -30.31 -31.64 84.44
C ARG A 7 -31.37 -31.27 83.37
N LEU A 8 -31.47 -32.12 82.34
CA LEU A 8 -32.44 -32.22 81.22
C LEU A 8 -33.94 -31.98 81.55
N PRO A 9 -34.81 -31.66 80.55
CA PRO A 9 -35.52 -32.67 79.72
C PRO A 9 -35.50 -32.34 78.20
N ALA A 10 -35.17 -33.29 77.31
CA ALA A 10 -36.08 -34.23 76.66
C ALA A 10 -37.18 -33.58 75.81
N ARG A 11 -37.00 -33.57 74.48
CA ARG A 11 -38.06 -33.70 73.45
C ARG A 11 -37.45 -34.00 72.08
N ILE A 12 -37.49 -35.29 71.75
CA ILE A 12 -37.38 -35.89 70.42
C ILE A 12 -38.74 -35.74 69.75
N GLY A 13 -38.79 -35.28 68.50
CA GLY A 13 -40.04 -35.20 67.73
C GLY A 13 -39.83 -34.67 66.30
N LEU A 14 -40.06 -35.57 65.34
CA LEU A 14 -40.22 -35.36 63.89
C LEU A 14 -38.97 -35.04 63.04
N ALA A 15 -38.10 -36.04 62.91
CA ALA A 15 -37.64 -36.48 61.60
C ALA A 15 -38.44 -37.75 61.23
N THR A 16 -38.66 -38.00 59.93
CA THR A 16 -39.38 -39.15 59.31
C THR A 16 -40.91 -39.02 59.10
N ALA A 17 -41.31 -38.23 58.10
CA ALA A 17 -42.42 -38.55 57.17
C ALA A 17 -42.64 -37.40 56.16
N LEU A 18 -41.80 -37.30 55.13
CA LEU A 18 -42.10 -36.68 53.82
C LEU A 18 -40.86 -36.72 52.88
N THR A 19 -40.16 -37.86 52.85
CA THR A 19 -39.20 -38.20 51.78
C THR A 19 -39.87 -39.14 50.79
N ALA A 20 -40.96 -38.68 50.17
CA ALA A 20 -41.69 -39.40 49.13
C ALA A 20 -42.41 -38.44 48.17
N PHE A 21 -41.72 -37.39 47.72
CA PHE A 21 -42.02 -36.68 46.47
C PHE A 21 -40.69 -36.16 45.89
N GLY A 22 -39.80 -37.09 45.56
CA GLY A 22 -38.77 -36.83 44.57
C GLY A 22 -39.47 -36.75 43.21
N LEU A 23 -39.95 -35.55 42.85
CA LEU A 23 -40.16 -35.24 41.45
C LEU A 23 -38.79 -35.34 40.79
N PRO A 24 -38.59 -36.20 39.77
CA PRO A 24 -37.42 -36.05 38.92
C PRO A 24 -37.63 -34.70 38.23
N ILE A 25 -36.91 -33.68 38.68
CA ILE A 25 -36.55 -32.59 37.76
C ILE A 25 -35.66 -33.31 36.75
N ALA A 26 -36.29 -33.82 35.69
CA ALA A 26 -35.57 -34.15 34.49
C ALA A 26 -34.75 -32.90 34.21
N ALA A 27 -33.43 -33.01 34.30
CA ALA A 27 -32.54 -32.06 33.68
C ALA A 27 -32.92 -32.15 32.20
N ILE A 28 -33.85 -31.27 31.78
CA ILE A 28 -34.06 -30.99 30.38
C ILE A 28 -32.67 -30.53 29.95
N PRO A 29 -31.95 -31.28 29.09
CA PRO A 29 -30.76 -30.73 28.51
C PRO A 29 -31.23 -29.42 27.90
N ALA A 30 -30.67 -28.30 28.35
CA ALA A 30 -30.89 -27.03 27.69
C ALA A 30 -30.41 -27.25 26.26
N GLN A 31 -31.33 -27.60 25.37
CA GLN A 31 -31.11 -27.50 23.94
C GLN A 31 -30.79 -26.03 23.77
N ALA A 32 -29.53 -25.72 23.45
CA ALA A 32 -29.15 -24.39 23.03
C ALA A 32 -30.19 -24.00 21.97
N ALA A 33 -31.06 -23.04 22.30
CA ALA A 33 -32.07 -22.60 21.38
C ALA A 33 -31.32 -22.15 20.14
N SER A 34 -31.52 -22.84 19.01
CA SER A 34 -30.89 -22.46 17.76
C SER A 34 -31.28 -21.01 17.48
N ASN A 35 -30.30 -20.10 17.50
CA ASN A 35 -30.57 -18.72 17.16
C ASN A 35 -31.14 -18.72 15.73
N PRO A 36 -32.36 -18.19 15.51
CA PRO A 36 -32.97 -18.18 14.18
C PRO A 36 -32.16 -17.36 13.17
N LEU A 37 -31.27 -16.48 13.64
CA LEU A 37 -30.27 -15.84 12.82
C LEU A 37 -28.96 -16.61 12.87
N THR A 38 -28.43 -16.92 11.69
CA THR A 38 -27.14 -17.57 11.52
C THR A 38 -26.27 -16.76 10.58
N LEU A 39 -24.98 -16.63 10.92
CA LEU A 39 -23.96 -16.00 10.10
C LEU A 39 -22.90 -17.04 9.75
N THR A 40 -22.50 -17.10 8.48
CA THR A 40 -21.27 -17.73 8.04
C THR A 40 -20.33 -16.65 7.53
N VAL A 41 -19.07 -16.65 7.98
CA VAL A 41 -18.10 -15.58 7.70
C VAL A 41 -16.86 -16.17 7.05
N HIS A 42 -16.63 -15.79 5.80
CA HIS A 42 -15.44 -16.12 5.01
C HIS A 42 -14.55 -14.89 4.90
N VAL A 43 -13.26 -15.04 5.22
CA VAL A 43 -12.30 -13.92 5.25
C VAL A 43 -11.20 -14.18 4.24
N GLY A 44 -11.05 -13.26 3.29
CA GLY A 44 -10.10 -13.41 2.19
C GLY A 44 -10.67 -14.13 0.97
N TYR A 45 -9.80 -14.41 0.01
CA TYR A 45 -10.16 -15.16 -1.20
C TYR A 45 -9.95 -16.64 -0.91
N GLN A 46 -11.02 -17.44 -0.96
CA GLN A 46 -11.00 -18.86 -0.55
C GLN A 46 -10.33 -19.07 0.82
N ASP A 47 -10.68 -18.22 1.79
CA ASP A 47 -10.14 -18.21 3.16
C ASP A 47 -8.62 -17.92 3.26
N VAL A 48 -8.02 -17.35 2.20
CA VAL A 48 -6.63 -16.87 2.18
C VAL A 48 -6.58 -15.35 2.33
N VAL A 49 -5.84 -14.88 3.33
CA VAL A 49 -5.69 -13.45 3.66
C VAL A 49 -4.27 -12.98 3.39
N THR A 50 -4.10 -11.90 2.61
CA THR A 50 -2.81 -11.21 2.46
C THR A 50 -2.72 -10.04 3.44
N ALA A 51 -1.72 -10.06 4.33
CA ALA A 51 -1.55 -9.03 5.34
C ALA A 51 -1.32 -7.63 4.73
N GLY A 52 -1.99 -6.62 5.30
CA GLY A 52 -1.86 -5.23 4.86
C GLY A 52 -2.60 -4.86 3.56
N SER A 53 -3.22 -5.84 2.90
CA SER A 53 -4.07 -5.66 1.73
C SER A 53 -5.55 -5.59 2.10
N TRP A 54 -6.36 -4.97 1.23
CA TRP A 54 -7.82 -4.99 1.35
C TRP A 54 -8.36 -6.37 0.99
N MET A 55 -8.79 -7.13 2.00
CA MET A 55 -9.33 -8.47 1.83
C MET A 55 -10.85 -8.47 1.93
N PRO A 56 -11.56 -9.25 1.09
CA PRO A 56 -12.99 -9.37 1.21
C PRO A 56 -13.37 -10.12 2.48
N VAL A 57 -14.43 -9.68 3.15
CA VAL A 57 -15.16 -10.46 4.15
C VAL A 57 -16.53 -10.73 3.56
N THR A 58 -16.81 -11.99 3.28
CA THR A 58 -18.08 -12.44 2.74
C THR A 58 -18.91 -13.05 3.86
N ILE A 59 -20.07 -12.45 4.12
CA ILE A 59 -21.00 -12.83 5.18
C ILE A 59 -22.26 -13.38 4.53
N ASP A 60 -22.53 -14.66 4.78
CA ASP A 60 -23.80 -15.30 4.46
C ASP A 60 -24.70 -15.22 5.70
N ALA A 61 -25.68 -14.32 5.65
CA ALA A 61 -26.66 -14.15 6.71
C ALA A 61 -27.98 -14.86 6.34
N ARG A 62 -28.51 -15.67 7.25
CA ARG A 62 -29.79 -16.37 7.08
C ARG A 62 -30.67 -16.15 8.29
N ASN A 63 -31.96 -15.90 8.04
CA ASN A 63 -32.97 -15.71 9.06
C ASN A 63 -34.09 -16.74 8.92
N THR A 64 -34.29 -17.59 9.93
CA THR A 64 -35.40 -18.55 10.02
C THR A 64 -36.49 -18.14 11.00
N GLY A 65 -36.35 -16.98 11.65
CA GLY A 65 -37.26 -16.43 12.66
C GLY A 65 -38.07 -15.24 12.15
N ALA A 66 -38.43 -14.34 13.05
CA ALA A 66 -39.10 -13.09 12.71
C ALA A 66 -38.18 -12.16 11.90
N GLY A 67 -38.76 -11.28 11.07
CA GLY A 67 -38.00 -10.33 10.27
C GLY A 67 -37.06 -9.45 11.11
N VAL A 68 -35.87 -9.20 10.60
CA VAL A 68 -34.82 -8.42 11.27
C VAL A 68 -34.42 -7.24 10.40
N ASP A 69 -34.63 -6.04 10.92
CA ASP A 69 -34.02 -4.81 10.43
C ASP A 69 -32.96 -4.36 11.44
N GLY A 70 -31.71 -4.32 11.00
CA GLY A 70 -30.56 -4.06 11.85
C GLY A 70 -29.35 -3.54 11.08
N THR A 71 -28.20 -3.60 11.72
CA THR A 71 -26.91 -3.21 11.13
C THR A 71 -25.96 -4.40 11.22
N LEU A 72 -25.37 -4.78 10.09
CA LEU A 72 -24.25 -5.71 10.06
C LEU A 72 -22.99 -4.93 10.41
N GLU A 73 -22.31 -5.34 11.46
CA GLU A 73 -21.04 -4.77 11.91
C GLU A 73 -19.93 -5.81 11.74
N VAL A 74 -18.81 -5.41 11.13
CA VAL A 74 -17.62 -6.26 10.97
C VAL A 74 -16.42 -5.51 11.54
N GLN A 75 -15.65 -6.17 12.39
CA GLN A 75 -14.46 -5.60 13.03
C GLN A 75 -13.38 -6.66 13.25
N GLU A 76 -12.13 -6.21 13.21
CA GLU A 76 -11.01 -6.97 13.75
C GLU A 76 -11.13 -7.05 15.28
N SER A 77 -10.78 -8.20 15.87
CA SER A 77 -10.80 -8.43 17.31
C SER A 77 -9.59 -9.24 17.76
N LEU A 78 -8.90 -8.76 18.80
CA LEU A 78 -7.82 -9.47 19.49
C LEU A 78 -8.36 -10.15 20.75
N ASN A 79 -9.12 -11.22 20.56
CA ASN A 79 -9.74 -11.96 21.66
C ASN A 79 -8.70 -12.50 22.69
N ALA A 80 -7.45 -12.72 22.26
CA ALA A 80 -6.35 -13.17 23.13
C ALA A 80 -5.68 -12.05 23.94
N GLN A 81 -5.98 -10.77 23.68
CA GLN A 81 -5.43 -9.61 24.41
C GLN A 81 -6.57 -8.71 24.93
N PRO A 82 -7.24 -9.10 26.03
CA PRO A 82 -8.34 -8.34 26.59
C PRO A 82 -7.90 -6.92 26.98
N GLY A 83 -8.58 -5.90 26.46
CA GLY A 83 -8.29 -4.48 26.74
C GLY A 83 -7.70 -3.71 25.56
N VAL A 84 -7.25 -4.39 24.49
CA VAL A 84 -6.93 -3.73 23.22
C VAL A 84 -8.24 -3.34 22.53
N SER A 85 -8.43 -2.05 22.30
CA SER A 85 -9.64 -1.46 21.71
C SER A 85 -9.25 -0.40 20.69
N GLY A 86 -10.21 0.08 19.90
CA GLY A 86 -9.96 1.07 18.84
C GLY A 86 -9.87 0.50 17.42
N PHE A 87 -10.23 -0.77 17.23
CA PHE A 87 -10.46 -1.31 15.89
C PHE A 87 -11.62 -0.58 15.20
N THR A 88 -11.50 -0.44 13.88
CA THR A 88 -12.56 0.15 13.07
C THR A 88 -13.71 -0.83 12.93
N ILE A 89 -14.93 -0.31 13.03
CA ILE A 89 -16.16 -1.08 12.83
C ILE A 89 -16.72 -0.68 11.46
N TYR A 90 -16.77 -1.64 10.54
CA TYR A 90 -17.39 -1.48 9.23
C TYR A 90 -18.86 -1.86 9.33
N GLU A 91 -19.75 -1.02 8.82
CA GLU A 91 -21.19 -1.14 9.02
C GLU A 91 -21.97 -1.09 7.71
N GLU A 92 -22.91 -2.02 7.55
CA GLU A 92 -23.88 -2.01 6.46
C GLU A 92 -25.31 -2.21 7.01
N PRO A 93 -26.29 -1.38 6.63
CA PRO A 93 -27.69 -1.65 6.93
C PRO A 93 -28.13 -3.01 6.35
N ILE A 94 -28.79 -3.83 7.17
CA ILE A 94 -29.25 -5.15 6.74
C ILE A 94 -30.71 -5.37 7.13
N SER A 95 -31.51 -5.81 6.15
CA SER A 95 -32.90 -6.22 6.32
C SER A 95 -33.04 -7.67 5.87
N LEU A 96 -33.54 -8.53 6.75
CA LEU A 96 -33.72 -9.96 6.54
C LEU A 96 -35.15 -10.36 6.92
N ALA A 97 -36.01 -10.58 5.93
CA ALA A 97 -37.33 -11.15 6.16
C ALA A 97 -37.24 -12.59 6.73
N SER A 98 -38.36 -13.09 7.25
CA SER A 98 -38.46 -14.49 7.68
C SER A 98 -38.19 -15.42 6.49
N GLY A 99 -37.27 -16.37 6.67
CA GLY A 99 -36.84 -17.31 5.63
C GLY A 99 -35.82 -16.75 4.63
N ALA A 100 -35.43 -15.48 4.73
CA ALA A 100 -34.50 -14.86 3.79
C ALA A 100 -33.03 -15.24 4.04
N SER A 101 -32.25 -15.22 2.97
CA SER A 101 -30.79 -15.27 3.00
C SER A 101 -30.23 -14.09 2.21
N LYS A 102 -29.20 -13.44 2.75
CA LYS A 102 -28.47 -12.35 2.08
C LYS A 102 -26.98 -12.62 2.20
N ARG A 103 -26.28 -12.54 1.07
CA ARG A 103 -24.82 -12.49 1.01
C ARG A 103 -24.38 -11.03 0.97
N VAL A 104 -23.49 -10.66 1.88
CA VAL A 104 -22.89 -9.31 1.95
C VAL A 104 -21.39 -9.45 1.82
N ARG A 105 -20.75 -8.60 1.02
CA ARG A 105 -19.30 -8.55 0.88
C ARG A 105 -18.82 -7.13 1.15
N LEU A 106 -17.91 -7.00 2.11
CA LEU A 106 -17.20 -5.76 2.41
C LEU A 106 -15.70 -6.02 2.43
N TYR A 107 -14.90 -4.97 2.50
CA TYR A 107 -13.44 -5.09 2.51
C TYR A 107 -12.88 -4.46 3.79
N LEU A 108 -11.90 -5.14 4.38
CA LEU A 108 -11.12 -4.61 5.49
C LEU A 108 -9.64 -4.96 5.32
N VAL A 109 -8.79 -4.27 6.06
CA VAL A 109 -7.36 -4.60 6.12
C VAL A 109 -7.06 -5.24 7.47
N GLU A 110 -6.52 -6.45 7.44
CA GLU A 110 -5.95 -7.09 8.62
C GLU A 110 -4.52 -6.59 8.83
N ASN A 111 -4.30 -5.86 9.92
CA ASN A 111 -2.99 -5.32 10.27
C ASN A 111 -2.35 -6.07 11.45
N THR A 112 -3.12 -6.86 12.20
CA THR A 112 -2.63 -7.53 13.39
C THR A 112 -2.60 -9.03 13.20
N THR A 113 -1.41 -9.62 13.30
CA THR A 113 -1.26 -11.08 13.24
C THR A 113 -2.01 -11.75 14.38
N GLY A 114 -2.80 -12.78 14.05
CA GLY A 114 -3.57 -13.55 15.04
C GLY A 114 -4.85 -12.86 15.50
N ALA A 115 -5.28 -11.82 14.80
CA ALA A 115 -6.61 -11.30 14.98
C ALA A 115 -7.68 -12.30 14.52
N THR A 116 -8.90 -12.03 14.95
CA THR A 116 -10.12 -12.68 14.43
C THR A 116 -10.98 -11.61 13.80
N ILE A 117 -11.75 -11.98 12.78
CA ILE A 117 -12.78 -11.10 12.23
C ILE A 117 -14.11 -11.48 12.84
N THR A 118 -14.69 -10.53 13.57
CA THR A 118 -16.02 -10.69 14.18
C THR A 118 -17.05 -10.01 13.31
N ALA A 119 -18.03 -10.76 12.82
CA ALA A 119 -19.24 -10.23 12.20
C ALA A 119 -20.42 -10.36 13.15
N ARG A 120 -21.19 -9.30 13.32
CA ARG A 120 -22.40 -9.32 14.17
C ARG A 120 -23.53 -8.52 13.56
N ILE A 121 -24.76 -8.95 13.79
CA ILE A 121 -25.94 -8.14 13.48
C ILE A 121 -26.42 -7.49 14.77
N THR A 122 -26.52 -6.16 14.78
CA THR A 122 -27.05 -5.38 15.89
C THR A 122 -28.43 -4.83 15.56
N GLN A 123 -29.31 -4.83 16.55
CA GLN A 123 -30.65 -4.24 16.47
C GLN A 123 -30.88 -3.38 17.72
N GLN A 124 -31.18 -2.10 17.52
CA GLN A 124 -31.38 -1.13 18.61
C GLN A 124 -30.22 -1.13 19.63
N GLY A 125 -28.98 -1.26 19.15
CA GLY A 125 -27.77 -1.31 19.99
C GLY A 125 -27.53 -2.62 20.74
N ARG A 126 -28.34 -3.67 20.51
CA ARG A 126 -28.13 -5.01 21.06
C ARG A 126 -27.66 -5.98 19.98
N VAL A 127 -26.71 -6.85 20.32
CA VAL A 127 -26.23 -7.91 19.42
C VAL A 127 -27.30 -9.00 19.31
N ALA A 128 -27.81 -9.23 18.11
CA ALA A 128 -28.78 -10.29 17.81
C ALA A 128 -28.09 -11.62 17.49
N VAL A 129 -26.97 -11.56 16.77
CA VAL A 129 -26.09 -12.70 16.45
C VAL A 129 -24.66 -12.19 16.26
N SER A 130 -23.68 -13.01 16.63
CA SER A 130 -22.25 -12.74 16.43
C SER A 130 -21.56 -14.03 16.00
N GLN A 131 -20.64 -13.92 15.06
CA GLN A 131 -19.82 -15.01 14.58
C GLN A 131 -18.39 -14.51 14.41
N ASP A 132 -17.47 -15.20 15.06
CA ASP A 132 -16.04 -15.00 14.85
C ASP A 132 -15.55 -15.92 13.73
N SER A 133 -14.63 -15.42 12.93
CA SER A 133 -13.87 -16.18 11.96
C SER A 133 -12.38 -15.97 12.21
N ALA A 134 -11.62 -17.04 12.28
CA ALA A 134 -10.18 -16.95 12.39
C ALA A 134 -9.63 -16.42 11.06
N SER A 135 -8.80 -15.38 11.12
CA SER A 135 -8.05 -14.93 9.95
C SER A 135 -6.64 -15.52 10.01
N GLY A 136 -6.30 -16.31 8.99
CA GLY A 136 -4.97 -16.85 8.80
C GLY A 136 -4.22 -16.02 7.77
N ALA A 137 -3.68 -14.87 8.17
CA ALA A 137 -2.84 -14.07 7.29
C ALA A 137 -1.65 -14.91 6.77
N THR A 138 -1.53 -14.99 5.45
CA THR A 138 -0.43 -15.65 4.76
C THR A 138 0.67 -14.65 4.42
N THR A 139 1.90 -15.16 4.36
CA THR A 139 3.07 -14.46 3.82
C THR A 139 3.55 -15.12 2.52
N SER A 140 2.66 -15.85 1.86
CA SER A 140 2.87 -16.45 0.55
C SER A 140 2.37 -15.51 -0.54
N ALA A 141 2.96 -15.60 -1.74
CA ALA A 141 2.43 -14.90 -2.90
C ALA A 141 1.01 -15.40 -3.22
N LEU A 142 0.11 -14.51 -3.62
CA LEU A 142 -1.28 -14.86 -3.94
C LEU A 142 -1.52 -14.71 -5.44
N ILE A 143 -1.99 -15.79 -6.08
CA ILE A 143 -2.30 -15.84 -7.51
C ILE A 143 -3.80 -16.10 -7.67
N GLY A 144 -4.51 -15.13 -8.24
CA GLY A 144 -5.93 -15.25 -8.53
C GLY A 144 -6.15 -15.78 -9.95
N VAL A 145 -6.89 -16.88 -10.10
CA VAL A 145 -7.14 -17.51 -11.41
C VAL A 145 -8.61 -17.40 -11.77
N LEU A 146 -8.91 -16.63 -12.82
CA LEU A 146 -10.23 -16.54 -13.44
C LEU A 146 -10.23 -17.41 -14.70
N SER A 147 -10.77 -18.63 -14.59
CA SER A 147 -10.76 -19.60 -15.68
C SER A 147 -11.89 -20.62 -15.56
N ASP A 148 -12.46 -21.04 -16.70
CA ASP A 148 -13.37 -22.19 -16.75
C ASP A 148 -12.59 -23.53 -16.71
N GLN A 149 -11.29 -23.51 -17.00
CA GLN A 149 -10.37 -24.65 -16.93
C GLN A 149 -9.05 -24.24 -16.25
N SER A 150 -8.86 -24.61 -14.99
CA SER A 150 -7.72 -24.10 -14.21
C SER A 150 -6.64 -25.12 -13.88
N ALA A 151 -6.80 -26.38 -14.28
CA ALA A 151 -5.97 -27.49 -13.77
C ALA A 151 -4.47 -27.30 -14.06
N ALA A 152 -4.10 -26.79 -15.24
CA ALA A 152 -2.70 -26.51 -15.57
C ALA A 152 -2.14 -25.29 -14.82
N LEU A 153 -3.00 -24.38 -14.38
CA LEU A 153 -2.61 -23.19 -13.63
C LEU A 153 -2.36 -23.50 -12.14
N ASP A 154 -2.83 -24.65 -11.63
CA ASP A 154 -2.50 -25.12 -10.28
C ASP A 154 -0.99 -25.41 -10.12
N ASP A 155 -0.27 -25.64 -11.22
CA ASP A 155 1.19 -25.82 -11.20
C ASP A 155 1.94 -24.56 -10.70
N PHE A 156 1.30 -23.38 -10.65
CA PHE A 156 1.83 -22.22 -9.93
C PHE A 156 2.14 -22.55 -8.45
N ALA A 157 1.34 -23.40 -7.80
CA ALA A 157 1.59 -23.84 -6.43
C ALA A 157 2.70 -24.90 -6.31
N ALA A 158 3.04 -25.57 -7.42
CA ALA A 158 4.11 -26.58 -7.47
C ALA A 158 5.49 -25.96 -7.75
N VAL A 159 5.53 -24.72 -8.22
CA VAL A 159 6.74 -24.02 -8.65
C VAL A 159 7.15 -22.98 -7.60
N HIS A 160 8.43 -23.00 -7.22
CA HIS A 160 8.94 -22.24 -6.08
C HIS A 160 10.17 -21.41 -6.47
N PRO A 161 10.03 -20.31 -7.21
CA PRO A 161 11.17 -19.48 -7.58
C PRO A 161 11.79 -18.89 -6.31
N GLY A 162 13.07 -19.21 -6.07
CA GLY A 162 13.75 -18.80 -4.84
C GLY A 162 13.19 -19.42 -3.57
N GLY A 163 12.46 -20.54 -3.65
CA GLY A 163 11.79 -21.18 -2.51
C GLY A 163 10.47 -20.52 -2.07
N ILE A 164 9.96 -19.55 -2.84
CA ILE A 164 8.68 -18.88 -2.54
C ILE A 164 7.53 -19.70 -3.09
N ALA A 165 6.68 -20.21 -2.20
CA ALA A 165 5.41 -20.85 -2.58
C ALA A 165 4.33 -19.80 -2.85
N ALA A 166 3.58 -20.01 -3.94
CA ALA A 166 2.35 -19.28 -4.20
C ALA A 166 1.12 -20.05 -3.69
N ARG A 167 0.10 -19.30 -3.30
CA ARG A 167 -1.27 -19.77 -3.10
C ARG A 167 -2.07 -19.42 -4.34
N VAL A 168 -2.62 -20.44 -4.98
CA VAL A 168 -3.54 -20.29 -6.11
C VAL A 168 -4.96 -20.26 -5.55
N VAL A 169 -5.73 -19.24 -5.91
CA VAL A 169 -7.15 -19.14 -5.58
C VAL A 169 -7.96 -19.01 -6.86
N HIS A 170 -8.98 -19.84 -7.00
CA HIS A 170 -9.87 -19.79 -8.15
C HIS A 170 -10.98 -18.77 -7.91
N LEU A 171 -11.07 -17.81 -8.83
CA LEU A 171 -11.99 -16.69 -8.76
C LEU A 171 -13.19 -16.94 -9.67
N HIS A 172 -14.36 -16.56 -9.19
CA HIS A 172 -15.55 -16.42 -10.01
C HIS A 172 -15.74 -14.96 -10.43
N ALA A 173 -16.67 -14.72 -11.36
CA ALA A 173 -16.98 -13.36 -11.82
C ALA A 173 -17.35 -12.42 -10.66
N ASP A 174 -18.08 -12.91 -9.65
CA ASP A 174 -18.47 -12.11 -8.48
C ASP A 174 -17.30 -11.82 -7.53
N ASP A 175 -16.20 -12.57 -7.57
CA ASP A 175 -14.97 -12.32 -6.79
C ASP A 175 -14.15 -11.13 -7.30
N ILE A 176 -14.34 -10.74 -8.56
CA ILE A 176 -13.68 -9.56 -9.12
C ILE A 176 -14.36 -8.30 -8.59
N ALA A 177 -13.59 -7.48 -7.87
CA ALA A 177 -14.07 -6.21 -7.37
C ALA A 177 -14.26 -5.19 -8.51
N ASP A 178 -15.23 -4.30 -8.34
CA ASP A 178 -15.50 -3.14 -9.20
C ASP A 178 -14.46 -2.00 -9.04
N SER A 179 -13.38 -2.25 -8.30
CA SER A 179 -12.27 -1.33 -8.02
C SER A 179 -10.96 -2.12 -8.12
N SER A 180 -9.90 -1.49 -8.63
CA SER A 180 -8.57 -2.10 -8.68
C SER A 180 -7.94 -2.29 -7.29
N ILE A 181 -8.46 -1.62 -6.26
CA ILE A 181 -7.81 -1.58 -4.94
C ILE A 181 -7.83 -2.98 -4.26
N PRO A 182 -8.95 -3.71 -4.17
CA PRO A 182 -8.92 -5.06 -3.62
C PRO A 182 -8.12 -6.06 -4.47
N LEU A 183 -8.04 -5.85 -5.79
CA LEU A 183 -7.28 -6.74 -6.69
C LEU A 183 -5.77 -6.69 -6.42
N ARG A 184 -5.27 -5.68 -5.70
CA ARG A 184 -3.87 -5.57 -5.28
C ARG A 184 -3.44 -6.66 -4.30
N ALA A 185 -4.39 -7.38 -3.70
CA ALA A 185 -4.08 -8.57 -2.92
C ALA A 185 -3.40 -9.67 -3.76
N PHE A 186 -3.59 -9.67 -5.08
CA PHE A 186 -2.98 -10.62 -6.00
C PHE A 186 -1.62 -10.11 -6.49
N ASP A 187 -0.60 -10.96 -6.35
CA ASP A 187 0.69 -10.76 -6.99
C ASP A 187 0.58 -10.95 -8.51
N ILE A 188 -0.22 -11.93 -8.94
CA ILE A 188 -0.58 -12.19 -10.34
C ILE A 188 -2.08 -12.44 -10.42
N LEU A 189 -2.77 -11.71 -11.29
CA LEU A 189 -4.12 -12.06 -11.74
C LEU A 189 -4.01 -12.83 -13.07
N VAL A 190 -4.58 -14.02 -13.14
CA VAL A 190 -4.58 -14.88 -14.32
C VAL A 190 -5.97 -14.92 -14.93
N VAL A 191 -6.07 -14.74 -16.23
CA VAL A 191 -7.29 -14.89 -17.01
C VAL A 191 -7.02 -15.83 -18.18
N ASP A 192 -7.61 -17.01 -18.16
CA ASP A 192 -7.43 -18.03 -19.21
C ASP A 192 -8.75 -18.76 -19.46
N ASP A 193 -9.07 -19.09 -20.71
CA ASP A 193 -10.37 -19.70 -21.11
C ASP A 193 -11.60 -19.19 -20.34
N PHE A 194 -11.72 -17.88 -20.12
CA PHE A 194 -12.85 -17.27 -19.39
C PHE A 194 -13.55 -16.21 -20.23
N ALA A 195 -14.89 -16.16 -20.20
CA ALA A 195 -15.67 -15.19 -20.95
C ALA A 195 -15.60 -13.79 -20.28
N THR A 196 -14.56 -13.01 -20.58
CA THR A 196 -14.33 -11.70 -19.92
C THR A 196 -15.39 -10.65 -20.25
N ASP A 197 -16.17 -10.85 -21.31
CA ASP A 197 -17.33 -10.02 -21.63
C ASP A 197 -18.52 -10.23 -20.66
N SER A 198 -18.54 -11.33 -19.91
CA SER A 198 -19.51 -11.59 -18.84
C SER A 198 -19.29 -10.74 -17.58
N LEU A 199 -18.08 -10.18 -17.39
CA LEU A 199 -17.77 -9.26 -16.29
C LEU A 199 -18.50 -7.94 -16.47
N THR A 200 -18.78 -7.22 -15.39
CA THR A 200 -19.35 -5.86 -15.47
C THR A 200 -18.36 -4.88 -16.09
N ALA A 201 -18.84 -3.72 -16.57
CA ALA A 201 -17.94 -2.66 -17.03
C ALA A 201 -16.99 -2.18 -15.93
N GLY A 202 -17.44 -2.14 -14.67
CA GLY A 202 -16.63 -1.79 -13.50
C GLY A 202 -15.52 -2.79 -13.24
N GLN A 203 -15.81 -4.09 -13.30
CA GLN A 203 -14.81 -5.16 -13.13
C GLN A 203 -13.75 -5.14 -14.23
N ARG A 204 -14.15 -4.93 -15.49
CA ARG A 204 -13.20 -4.85 -16.61
C ARG A 204 -12.29 -3.63 -16.51
N ALA A 205 -12.85 -2.49 -16.08
CA ALA A 205 -12.06 -1.29 -15.78
C ALA A 205 -11.11 -1.53 -14.59
N ALA A 206 -11.57 -2.21 -13.53
CA ALA A 206 -10.76 -2.54 -12.37
C ALA A 206 -9.55 -3.43 -12.71
N ILE A 207 -9.68 -4.38 -13.65
CA ILE A 207 -8.55 -5.19 -14.14
C ILE A 207 -7.52 -4.31 -14.86
N ALA A 208 -7.96 -3.40 -15.73
CA ALA A 208 -7.06 -2.49 -16.42
C ALA A 208 -6.37 -1.50 -15.46
N ASP A 209 -7.13 -0.96 -14.50
CA ASP A 209 -6.62 -0.07 -13.45
C ASP A 209 -5.67 -0.81 -12.49
N TYR A 210 -5.88 -2.11 -12.24
CA TYR A 210 -4.97 -2.96 -11.47
C TYR A 210 -3.62 -3.07 -12.16
N VAL A 211 -3.60 -3.37 -13.47
CA VAL A 211 -2.36 -3.40 -14.25
C VAL A 211 -1.72 -2.01 -14.28
N ALA A 212 -2.49 -0.97 -14.62
CA ALA A 212 -1.97 0.40 -14.68
C ALA A 212 -1.30 0.81 -13.36
N ALA A 213 -1.90 0.44 -12.22
CA ALA A 213 -1.34 0.73 -10.91
C ALA A 213 -0.04 -0.04 -10.62
N GLY A 214 0.22 -1.20 -11.22
CA GLY A 214 1.40 -2.01 -10.89
C GLY A 214 1.14 -3.50 -10.72
N GLY A 215 -0.05 -3.97 -11.06
CA GLY A 215 -0.42 -5.38 -11.06
C GLY A 215 0.18 -6.14 -12.23
N ASP A 216 0.39 -7.45 -12.04
CA ASP A 216 0.83 -8.36 -13.09
C ASP A 216 -0.39 -9.17 -13.57
N LEU A 217 -0.72 -9.06 -14.85
CA LEU A 217 -1.81 -9.79 -15.48
C LEU A 217 -1.22 -10.86 -16.42
N LEU A 218 -1.57 -12.13 -16.20
CA LEU A 218 -1.31 -13.21 -17.15
C LEU A 218 -2.59 -13.51 -17.92
N VAL A 219 -2.54 -13.38 -19.25
CA VAL A 219 -3.67 -13.72 -20.14
C VAL A 219 -3.30 -14.91 -21.01
N GLY A 220 -4.06 -15.99 -20.88
CA GLY A 220 -3.97 -17.14 -21.77
C GLY A 220 -4.89 -16.99 -22.98
N THR A 221 -4.47 -17.52 -24.13
CA THR A 221 -5.25 -17.41 -25.36
C THR A 221 -5.48 -18.74 -26.06
N GLY A 222 -4.58 -19.15 -26.95
CA GLY A 222 -4.78 -20.34 -27.78
C GLY A 222 -6.07 -20.27 -28.61
N ALA A 223 -6.77 -21.39 -28.71
CA ALA A 223 -8.05 -21.47 -29.42
C ALA A 223 -9.16 -20.61 -28.78
N ALA A 224 -9.11 -20.42 -27.46
CA ALA A 224 -10.13 -19.69 -26.69
C ALA A 224 -9.97 -18.16 -26.72
N TRP A 225 -8.99 -17.63 -27.47
CA TRP A 225 -8.63 -16.20 -27.45
C TRP A 225 -9.81 -15.23 -27.61
N ARG A 226 -10.81 -15.57 -28.45
CA ARG A 226 -11.98 -14.70 -28.69
C ARG A 226 -12.79 -14.51 -27.41
N LYS A 227 -12.98 -15.58 -26.65
CA LYS A 227 -13.71 -15.61 -25.39
C LYS A 227 -12.91 -14.88 -24.31
N THR A 228 -11.62 -15.21 -24.18
CA THR A 228 -10.74 -14.62 -23.15
C THR A 228 -10.51 -13.13 -23.33
N LEU A 229 -10.36 -12.65 -24.56
CA LEU A 229 -10.04 -11.24 -24.83
C LEU A 229 -11.27 -10.34 -25.02
N ALA A 230 -12.48 -10.89 -25.13
CA ALA A 230 -13.68 -10.13 -25.53
C ALA A 230 -13.98 -8.91 -24.65
N GLY A 231 -13.74 -9.02 -23.33
CA GLY A 231 -13.96 -7.94 -22.36
C GLY A 231 -12.72 -7.12 -22.01
N LEU A 232 -11.51 -7.54 -22.39
CA LEU A 232 -10.29 -6.85 -22.01
C LEU A 232 -10.00 -5.65 -22.95
N PRO A 233 -9.58 -4.48 -22.43
CA PRO A 233 -9.26 -3.34 -23.27
C PRO A 233 -8.12 -3.65 -24.25
N PRO A 234 -8.26 -3.41 -25.57
CA PRO A 234 -7.18 -3.66 -26.52
C PRO A 234 -5.89 -2.87 -26.22
N ALA A 235 -6.03 -1.72 -25.54
CA ALA A 235 -4.94 -0.84 -25.16
C ALA A 235 -3.92 -1.48 -24.21
N ILE A 236 -4.28 -2.53 -23.46
CA ILE A 236 -3.36 -3.21 -22.53
C ILE A 236 -2.73 -4.47 -23.13
N LEU A 237 -3.27 -5.00 -24.23
CA LEU A 237 -2.85 -6.29 -24.78
C LEU A 237 -1.54 -6.17 -25.59
N PRO A 238 -0.59 -7.11 -25.46
CA PRO A 238 0.66 -7.09 -26.24
C PRO A 238 0.46 -7.46 -27.72
N LEU A 239 -0.57 -8.25 -28.02
CA LEU A 239 -0.86 -8.80 -29.34
C LEU A 239 -2.29 -8.49 -29.76
N GLN A 240 -2.45 -7.89 -30.94
CA GLN A 240 -3.74 -7.86 -31.61
C GLN A 240 -3.94 -9.17 -32.36
N VAL A 241 -4.69 -10.10 -31.75
CA VAL A 241 -4.94 -11.44 -32.29
C VAL A 241 -5.85 -11.35 -33.52
N THR A 242 -5.44 -12.02 -34.60
CA THR A 242 -6.21 -12.11 -35.86
C THR A 242 -6.64 -13.53 -36.20
N GLY A 243 -6.02 -14.55 -35.60
CA GLY A 243 -6.34 -15.96 -35.84
C GLY A 243 -5.50 -16.90 -35.00
N THR A 244 -5.50 -18.19 -35.35
CA THR A 244 -4.67 -19.22 -34.72
C THR A 244 -3.81 -19.95 -35.77
N ALA A 245 -2.74 -20.60 -35.31
CA ALA A 245 -1.89 -21.47 -36.12
C ALA A 245 -1.37 -22.61 -35.25
N VAL A 246 -1.12 -23.77 -35.86
CA VAL A 246 -0.46 -24.89 -35.18
C VAL A 246 1.03 -24.85 -35.49
N ILE A 247 1.86 -24.95 -34.47
CA ILE A 247 3.33 -25.04 -34.60
C ILE A 247 3.86 -26.21 -33.79
N ASP A 248 4.93 -26.84 -34.28
CA ASP A 248 5.71 -27.76 -33.46
C ASP A 248 6.63 -26.93 -32.56
N THR A 249 6.56 -27.15 -31.25
CA THR A 249 7.34 -26.35 -30.30
C THR A 249 8.13 -27.18 -29.30
N THR A 250 9.37 -26.77 -29.08
CA THR A 250 10.25 -27.26 -28.01
C THR A 250 9.66 -27.07 -26.61
N ALA A 251 8.81 -26.05 -26.39
CA ALA A 251 8.06 -25.88 -25.14
C ALA A 251 7.09 -27.04 -24.86
N ALA A 252 6.74 -27.82 -25.88
CA ALA A 252 5.91 -29.01 -25.78
C ALA A 252 6.69 -30.29 -26.14
N GLY A 253 8.03 -30.27 -26.03
CA GLY A 253 8.88 -31.41 -26.39
C GLY A 253 8.96 -31.67 -27.90
N GLY A 254 8.70 -30.65 -28.72
CA GLY A 254 8.63 -30.75 -30.19
C GLY A 254 7.27 -31.18 -30.73
N ALA A 255 6.23 -31.21 -29.90
CA ALA A 255 4.88 -31.55 -30.33
C ALA A 255 4.11 -30.34 -30.88
N ALA A 256 3.08 -30.64 -31.67
CA ALA A 256 2.17 -29.67 -32.26
C ALA A 256 1.30 -28.99 -31.18
N VAL A 257 1.29 -27.66 -31.18
CA VAL A 257 0.52 -26.80 -30.28
C VAL A 257 -0.20 -25.74 -31.10
N GLU A 258 -1.45 -25.45 -30.74
CA GLU A 258 -2.22 -24.35 -31.33
C GLU A 258 -1.93 -23.06 -30.58
N ILE A 259 -1.54 -22.02 -31.32
CA ILE A 259 -1.22 -20.71 -30.79
C ILE A 259 -2.06 -19.63 -31.47
N ALA A 260 -2.41 -18.59 -30.74
CA ALA A 260 -2.92 -17.33 -31.24
C ALA A 260 -1.84 -16.59 -32.04
N THR A 261 -2.24 -16.01 -33.16
CA THR A 261 -1.37 -15.27 -34.07
C THR A 261 -1.98 -13.91 -34.39
N GLY A 262 -1.13 -12.94 -34.70
CA GLY A 262 -1.56 -11.58 -34.96
C GLY A 262 -0.40 -10.61 -35.08
N THR A 263 -0.72 -9.32 -34.94
CA THR A 263 0.26 -8.24 -34.99
C THR A 263 0.64 -7.84 -33.57
N ILE A 264 1.94 -7.84 -33.27
CA ILE A 264 2.44 -7.35 -31.98
C ILE A 264 2.18 -5.84 -31.93
N THR A 265 1.39 -5.40 -30.96
CA THR A 265 1.08 -3.98 -30.77
C THR A 265 2.30 -3.26 -30.20
N SER A 266 2.81 -3.81 -29.09
CA SER A 266 4.02 -3.35 -28.40
C SER A 266 4.37 -4.38 -27.32
N GLY A 267 5.65 -4.60 -27.06
CA GLY A 267 6.10 -5.54 -26.03
C GLY A 267 7.26 -6.41 -26.49
N LEU A 268 7.77 -7.22 -25.57
CA LEU A 268 8.87 -8.15 -25.78
C LEU A 268 8.32 -9.57 -25.89
N ALA A 269 8.68 -10.28 -26.96
CA ALA A 269 8.49 -11.72 -27.05
C ALA A 269 9.70 -12.43 -26.42
N TRP A 270 9.66 -12.68 -25.11
CA TRP A 270 10.79 -13.27 -24.39
C TRP A 270 10.87 -14.80 -24.54
N LEU A 271 9.81 -15.44 -25.03
CA LEU A 271 9.82 -16.82 -25.49
C LEU A 271 9.19 -16.91 -26.89
N SER A 272 9.93 -17.45 -27.85
CA SER A 272 9.48 -17.69 -29.22
C SER A 272 10.03 -19.01 -29.73
N ASP A 273 9.33 -19.64 -30.66
CA ASP A 273 9.78 -20.83 -31.38
C ASP A 273 9.52 -20.66 -32.88
N SER A 274 10.51 -21.00 -33.71
CA SER A 274 10.41 -20.85 -35.17
C SER A 274 9.94 -19.46 -35.65
N GLY A 275 10.35 -18.39 -34.94
CA GLY A 275 9.96 -17.01 -35.22
C GLY A 275 8.51 -16.65 -34.84
N LYS A 276 7.80 -17.54 -34.13
CA LYS A 276 6.46 -17.30 -33.61
C LYS A 276 6.53 -17.09 -32.08
N PRO A 277 5.93 -16.00 -31.55
CA PRO A 277 5.94 -15.75 -30.12
C PRO A 277 5.06 -16.77 -29.38
N LEU A 278 5.59 -17.31 -28.28
CA LEU A 278 4.86 -18.17 -27.35
C LEU A 278 4.41 -17.39 -26.12
N ILE A 279 5.30 -16.55 -25.57
CA ILE A 279 4.97 -15.62 -24.50
C ILE A 279 5.41 -14.21 -24.90
N LEU A 280 4.47 -13.29 -24.79
CA LEU A 280 4.67 -11.87 -25.00
C LEU A 280 4.47 -11.13 -23.69
N GLU A 281 5.14 -10.01 -23.55
CA GLU A 281 5.02 -9.18 -22.37
C GLU A 281 4.98 -7.71 -22.77
N ARG A 282 4.04 -6.96 -22.18
CA ARG A 282 3.88 -5.53 -22.42
C ARG A 282 3.79 -4.78 -21.08
N PRO A 283 4.68 -3.81 -20.83
CA PRO A 283 4.48 -2.84 -19.75
C PRO A 283 3.25 -1.96 -20.03
N PHE A 284 2.43 -1.72 -19.01
CA PHE A 284 1.30 -0.81 -19.07
C PHE A 284 1.11 -0.11 -17.71
N GLY A 285 1.16 1.23 -17.70
CA GLY A 285 1.31 1.99 -16.46
C GLY A 285 2.57 1.56 -15.69
N ALA A 286 2.42 1.21 -14.42
CA ALA A 286 3.49 0.63 -13.60
C ALA A 286 3.51 -0.92 -13.60
N GLY A 287 2.53 -1.57 -14.24
CA GLY A 287 2.40 -3.03 -14.24
C GLY A 287 2.73 -3.65 -15.58
N VAL A 288 2.42 -4.94 -15.70
CA VAL A 288 2.79 -5.76 -16.86
C VAL A 288 1.65 -6.67 -17.26
N VAL A 289 1.38 -6.75 -18.57
CA VAL A 289 0.54 -7.78 -19.17
C VAL A 289 1.44 -8.82 -19.84
N THR A 290 1.46 -10.02 -19.26
CA THR A 290 2.05 -11.22 -19.88
C THR A 290 0.95 -11.96 -20.61
N MET A 291 1.20 -12.35 -21.85
CA MET A 291 0.24 -13.06 -22.68
C MET A 291 0.88 -14.33 -23.23
N SER A 292 0.29 -15.49 -22.94
CA SER A 292 0.62 -16.71 -23.66
C SER A 292 -0.21 -16.78 -24.93
N THR A 293 0.45 -17.11 -26.05
CA THR A 293 -0.27 -17.34 -27.32
C THR A 293 -0.96 -18.69 -27.34
N PHE A 294 -0.62 -19.60 -26.43
CA PHE A 294 -1.33 -20.87 -26.23
C PHE A 294 -2.29 -20.81 -25.03
N ASP A 295 -3.14 -21.83 -24.94
CA ASP A 295 -3.97 -22.17 -23.78
C ASP A 295 -3.15 -23.06 -22.82
N TRP A 296 -3.15 -22.75 -21.53
CA TRP A 296 -2.33 -23.48 -20.54
C TRP A 296 -2.78 -24.93 -20.33
N ASN A 297 -4.06 -25.21 -20.57
CA ASN A 297 -4.67 -26.53 -20.39
C ASN A 297 -4.60 -27.39 -21.66
N GLN A 298 -4.10 -26.84 -22.77
CA GLN A 298 -3.93 -27.59 -24.01
C GLN A 298 -2.90 -28.72 -23.84
N GLN A 299 -3.24 -29.93 -24.28
CA GLN A 299 -2.28 -31.03 -24.42
C GLN A 299 -1.42 -30.86 -25.69
N PRO A 300 -0.10 -31.16 -25.66
CA PRO A 300 0.63 -31.74 -24.52
C PRO A 300 1.29 -30.70 -23.59
N LEU A 301 1.06 -29.40 -23.77
CA LEU A 301 1.67 -28.34 -22.95
C LEU A 301 1.29 -28.42 -21.47
N ALA A 302 0.03 -28.74 -21.16
CA ALA A 302 -0.48 -28.82 -19.79
C ALA A 302 0.32 -29.76 -18.87
N VAL A 303 1.00 -30.77 -19.45
CA VAL A 303 1.81 -31.75 -18.71
C VAL A 303 3.30 -31.68 -19.04
N ALA A 304 3.71 -30.76 -19.92
CA ALA A 304 5.09 -30.60 -20.32
C ALA A 304 5.90 -29.97 -19.17
N SER A 305 7.10 -30.47 -18.90
CA SER A 305 8.00 -29.90 -17.87
C SER A 305 8.39 -28.45 -18.15
N ALA A 306 8.36 -28.04 -19.43
CA ALA A 306 8.59 -26.67 -19.82
C ALA A 306 7.48 -25.71 -19.35
N SER A 307 6.21 -26.14 -19.20
CA SER A 307 5.14 -25.27 -18.68
C SER A 307 5.49 -24.74 -17.28
N ARG A 308 5.95 -25.61 -16.39
CA ARG A 308 6.43 -25.26 -15.05
C ARG A 308 7.63 -24.32 -15.08
N THR A 309 8.52 -24.49 -16.06
CA THR A 309 9.66 -23.59 -16.25
C THR A 309 9.18 -22.20 -16.66
N ILE A 310 8.20 -22.11 -17.56
CA ILE A 310 7.61 -20.85 -18.00
C ILE A 310 6.85 -20.19 -16.85
N LEU A 311 6.02 -20.93 -16.10
CA LEU A 311 5.32 -20.40 -14.91
C LEU A 311 6.31 -19.87 -13.86
N ARG A 312 7.43 -20.56 -13.64
CA ARG A 312 8.51 -20.09 -12.76
C ARG A 312 9.11 -18.76 -13.21
N GLN A 313 9.30 -18.60 -14.52
CA GLN A 313 9.80 -17.35 -15.11
C GLN A 313 8.76 -16.23 -14.99
N VAL A 314 7.47 -16.53 -15.23
CA VAL A 314 6.37 -15.58 -15.01
C VAL A 314 6.34 -15.11 -13.55
N MET A 315 6.40 -16.04 -12.59
CA MET A 315 6.48 -15.72 -11.16
C MET A 315 7.75 -14.94 -10.82
N SER A 316 8.91 -15.34 -11.34
CA SER A 316 10.18 -14.64 -11.07
C SER A 316 10.14 -13.20 -11.57
N ARG A 317 9.57 -12.98 -12.77
CA ARG A 317 9.37 -11.67 -13.39
C ARG A 317 8.40 -10.78 -12.61
N ALA A 318 7.34 -11.35 -12.04
CA ALA A 318 6.36 -10.62 -11.24
C ALA A 318 6.86 -10.32 -9.83
N PHE A 319 7.51 -11.30 -9.17
CA PHE A 319 7.93 -11.20 -7.77
C PHE A 319 9.23 -10.41 -7.59
N PHE A 320 10.17 -10.58 -8.53
CA PHE A 320 11.53 -10.04 -8.41
C PHE A 320 11.90 -9.09 -9.55
N GLY A 321 11.12 -9.06 -10.63
CA GLY A 321 11.52 -8.37 -11.85
C GLY A 321 11.51 -6.85 -11.75
N GLN A 322 10.76 -6.28 -10.80
CA GLN A 322 10.76 -4.85 -10.53
C GLN A 322 11.90 -4.45 -9.57
N GLY A 323 13.14 -4.89 -9.84
CA GLY A 323 14.36 -4.48 -9.12
C GLY A 323 14.20 -4.30 -7.61
N SER A 324 13.38 -5.15 -6.97
CA SER A 324 12.79 -4.88 -5.68
C SER A 324 13.57 -5.57 -4.60
N THR A 325 13.68 -4.86 -3.48
CA THR A 325 13.41 -5.36 -2.13
C THR A 325 13.63 -4.23 -1.10
N ALA A 326 13.83 -2.96 -1.51
CA ALA A 326 14.09 -1.88 -0.56
C ALA A 326 12.81 -1.41 0.16
N GLN A 327 12.77 -1.65 1.47
CA GLN A 327 11.83 -1.06 2.41
C GLN A 327 12.17 0.42 2.62
N ASN A 328 11.44 1.34 2.01
CA ASN A 328 11.38 2.73 2.48
C ASN A 328 10.36 2.80 3.62
N GLY A 329 10.71 2.21 4.76
CA GLY A 329 10.00 2.43 6.02
C GLY A 329 10.82 3.37 6.90
N PRO A 330 10.20 4.35 7.60
CA PRO A 330 10.89 5.15 8.62
C PRO A 330 11.42 4.31 9.82
N ASN A 331 11.16 2.99 9.85
CA ASN A 331 11.56 2.07 10.90
C ASN A 331 12.95 1.43 10.73
N VAL A 332 13.86 2.02 9.95
CA VAL A 332 15.28 1.57 9.89
C VAL A 332 15.94 1.56 11.28
N MET A 333 15.38 2.29 12.26
CA MET A 333 15.89 2.39 13.63
C MET A 333 15.36 1.33 14.63
N MET A 334 14.30 0.57 14.31
CA MET A 334 13.67 -0.39 15.23
C MET A 334 13.77 -1.84 14.72
N GLY A 335 14.95 -2.24 14.23
CA GLY A 335 15.26 -3.63 13.89
C GLY A 335 14.43 -4.22 12.72
N PRO A 336 14.87 -5.37 12.17
CA PRO A 336 14.17 -6.03 11.08
C PRO A 336 12.89 -6.69 11.60
N ALA A 337 11.75 -6.01 11.50
CA ALA A 337 10.46 -6.69 11.58
C ALA A 337 10.23 -7.42 10.24
N PRO A 338 10.06 -8.75 10.23
CA PRO A 338 9.92 -9.52 9.00
C PRO A 338 8.58 -9.20 8.32
N MET A 339 8.64 -8.52 7.18
CA MET A 339 7.53 -8.50 6.23
C MET A 339 7.82 -9.61 5.21
N GLY A 340 7.00 -10.67 5.22
CA GLY A 340 7.14 -11.75 4.25
C GLY A 340 6.70 -11.32 2.84
N PHE A 341 6.99 -12.16 1.83
CA PHE A 341 6.52 -11.93 0.46
C PHE A 341 5.00 -11.76 0.42
N GLY A 342 4.50 -10.81 -0.39
CA GLY A 342 3.08 -10.47 -0.48
C GLY A 342 2.56 -9.52 0.61
N ALA A 343 3.28 -9.28 1.71
CA ALA A 343 2.84 -8.35 2.76
C ALA A 343 3.08 -6.89 2.35
N GLN A 344 2.01 -6.09 2.28
CA GLN A 344 2.10 -4.66 1.95
C GLN A 344 1.95 -3.78 3.19
N GLN A 345 2.54 -2.58 3.18
CA GLN A 345 2.17 -1.58 4.18
C GLN A 345 0.76 -1.07 3.87
N SER A 346 -0.16 -1.34 4.80
CA SER A 346 -1.51 -0.79 4.71
C SER A 346 -1.51 0.73 4.73
N ILE A 347 -2.56 1.33 4.18
CA ILE A 347 -2.77 2.78 4.28
C ILE A 347 -2.80 3.26 5.73
N ALA A 348 -3.35 2.46 6.66
CA ALA A 348 -3.32 2.72 8.09
C ALA A 348 -1.88 2.79 8.63
N SER A 349 -1.00 1.87 8.23
CA SER A 349 0.41 1.86 8.64
C SER A 349 1.16 3.08 8.09
N LYS A 350 0.95 3.42 6.81
CA LYS A 350 1.54 4.62 6.18
C LYS A 350 1.13 5.92 6.88
N SER A 351 -0.10 5.99 7.40
CA SER A 351 -0.61 7.21 8.05
C SER A 351 0.20 7.65 9.28
N SER A 352 0.93 6.73 9.93
CA SER A 352 1.78 7.03 11.09
C SER A 352 2.81 8.13 10.81
N ALA A 353 3.45 8.13 9.63
CA ALA A 353 4.41 9.15 9.22
C ALA A 353 3.76 10.53 9.04
N LEU A 354 2.46 10.56 8.71
CA LEU A 354 1.71 11.79 8.45
C LEU A 354 1.03 12.35 9.69
N THR A 355 0.91 11.58 10.78
CA THR A 355 0.18 11.99 11.99
C THR A 355 0.65 13.34 12.54
N GLN A 356 1.95 13.61 12.51
CA GLN A 356 2.49 14.93 12.92
C GLN A 356 2.07 16.06 11.99
N VAL A 357 1.99 15.81 10.68
CA VAL A 357 1.53 16.79 9.70
C VAL A 357 0.04 17.05 9.84
N LEU A 358 -0.75 15.99 10.00
CA LEU A 358 -2.21 16.08 10.17
C LEU A 358 -2.60 16.84 11.45
N GLY A 359 -1.79 16.73 12.50
CA GLY A 359 -1.98 17.44 13.76
C GLY A 359 -1.44 18.88 13.80
N ASN A 360 -0.61 19.29 12.83
CA ASN A 360 0.09 20.57 12.85
C ASN A 360 -0.62 21.63 11.99
N LEU A 361 -1.71 22.18 12.53
CA LEU A 361 -2.47 23.27 11.87
C LEU A 361 -2.04 24.66 12.38
N PRO A 362 -1.99 25.69 11.50
CA PRO A 362 -1.76 27.07 11.93
C PRO A 362 -2.77 27.57 12.98
N GLY A 363 -4.01 27.06 12.96
CA GLY A 363 -5.06 27.40 13.91
C GLY A 363 -4.85 26.87 15.34
N LEU A 364 -3.84 26.03 15.56
CA LEU A 364 -3.46 25.46 16.87
C LEU A 364 -2.26 26.17 17.49
N ASP A 365 -1.70 27.18 16.82
CA ASP A 365 -0.57 27.95 17.36
C ASP A 365 -0.94 28.55 18.71
N LEU A 366 -0.04 28.37 19.69
CA LEU A 366 -0.20 28.97 21.00
C LEU A 366 -0.26 30.50 20.83
N PRO A 367 -1.18 31.20 21.53
CA PRO A 367 -1.18 32.65 21.55
C PRO A 367 0.22 33.15 21.90
N SER A 368 0.70 34.19 21.22
CA SER A 368 2.07 34.65 21.42
C SER A 368 2.33 34.88 22.92
N LEU A 369 3.47 34.38 23.41
CA LEU A 369 3.82 34.50 24.83
C LEU A 369 3.86 35.98 25.25
N GLN A 370 4.20 36.86 24.31
CA GLN A 370 4.16 38.31 24.48
C GLN A 370 2.74 38.86 24.65
N LEU A 371 1.77 38.42 23.84
CA LEU A 371 0.37 38.83 23.98
C LEU A 371 -0.21 38.30 25.28
N THR A 372 0.05 37.03 25.61
CA THR A 372 -0.39 36.43 26.88
C THR A 372 0.24 37.16 28.06
N GLY A 373 1.54 37.43 28.00
CA GLY A 373 2.27 38.19 29.02
C GLY A 373 1.75 39.63 29.15
N ALA A 374 1.46 40.30 28.05
CA ALA A 374 0.86 41.64 28.05
C ALA A 374 -0.54 41.63 28.68
N LEU A 375 -1.38 40.65 28.35
CA LEU A 375 -2.72 40.51 28.93
C LEU A 375 -2.65 40.23 30.44
N VAL A 376 -1.75 39.34 30.88
CA VAL A 376 -1.53 39.07 32.30
C VAL A 376 -1.01 40.32 33.01
N LEU A 377 -0.07 41.06 32.41
CA LEU A 377 0.45 42.30 32.97
C LEU A 377 -0.66 43.36 33.10
N ILE A 378 -1.46 43.56 32.06
CA ILE A 378 -2.62 44.46 32.08
C ILE A 378 -3.59 44.06 33.20
N TYR A 379 -3.90 42.77 33.33
CA TYR A 379 -4.76 42.28 34.40
C TYR A 379 -4.19 42.59 35.80
N VAL A 380 -2.90 42.32 36.04
CA VAL A 380 -2.24 42.61 37.32
C VAL A 380 -2.24 44.11 37.62
N LEU A 381 -1.98 44.96 36.61
CA LEU A 381 -2.04 46.41 36.74
C LEU A 381 -3.46 46.90 37.07
N LEU A 382 -4.47 46.33 36.41
CA LEU A 382 -5.88 46.65 36.66
C LEU A 382 -6.30 46.29 38.08
N VAL A 383 -5.99 45.09 38.55
CA VAL A 383 -6.40 44.61 39.89
C VAL A 383 -5.65 45.32 41.02
N GLY A 384 -4.35 45.59 40.83
CA GLY A 384 -3.49 46.17 41.86
C GLY A 384 -3.44 47.70 41.81
N PRO A 385 -2.44 48.29 41.14
CA PRO A 385 -2.16 49.72 41.20
C PRO A 385 -3.31 50.58 40.66
N VAL A 386 -3.91 50.22 39.52
CA VAL A 386 -4.97 51.03 38.91
C VAL A 386 -6.22 51.04 39.79
N ASN A 387 -6.71 49.87 40.21
CA ASN A 387 -7.87 49.79 41.10
C ASN A 387 -7.61 50.49 42.45
N TYR A 388 -6.41 50.33 43.02
CA TYR A 388 -6.04 51.03 44.26
C TYR A 388 -6.04 52.56 44.12
N LEU A 389 -5.42 53.08 43.05
CA LEU A 389 -5.34 54.53 42.81
C LEU A 389 -6.71 55.14 42.52
N VAL A 390 -7.55 54.48 41.70
CA VAL A 390 -8.90 54.94 41.36
C VAL A 390 -9.80 54.96 42.60
N LEU A 391 -9.85 53.86 43.37
CA LEU A 391 -10.67 53.81 44.58
C LEU A 391 -10.13 54.73 45.70
N GLY A 392 -8.82 54.94 45.72
CA GLY A 392 -8.14 55.90 46.59
C GLY A 392 -8.56 57.34 46.28
N ALA A 393 -8.57 57.72 45.01
CA ALA A 393 -9.03 59.03 44.56
C ALA A 393 -10.52 59.27 44.86
N MET A 394 -11.35 58.23 44.76
CA MET A 394 -12.77 58.27 45.13
C MET A 394 -13.04 58.17 46.65
N ARG A 395 -11.99 58.03 47.48
CA ARG A 395 -12.04 57.81 48.95
C ARG A 395 -12.92 56.62 49.38
N ARG A 396 -13.21 55.66 48.49
CA ARG A 396 -14.10 54.51 48.73
C ARG A 396 -13.35 53.18 48.60
N ARG A 397 -12.27 53.05 49.38
CA ARG A 397 -11.37 51.87 49.33
C ARG A 397 -12.06 50.54 49.69
N ALA A 398 -13.14 50.59 50.47
CA ALA A 398 -13.95 49.40 50.79
C ALA A 398 -14.64 48.78 49.56
N LEU A 399 -14.81 49.53 48.45
CA LEU A 399 -15.35 48.98 47.20
C LEU A 399 -14.41 47.97 46.52
N ALA A 400 -13.15 47.86 46.94
CA ALA A 400 -12.22 46.86 46.42
C ALA A 400 -12.75 45.43 46.57
N TRP A 401 -13.51 45.16 47.64
CA TRP A 401 -14.20 43.89 47.87
C TRP A 401 -15.22 43.54 46.77
N VAL A 402 -15.67 44.51 45.99
CA VAL A 402 -16.59 44.33 44.85
C VAL A 402 -15.86 44.47 43.51
N THR A 403 -14.96 45.44 43.37
CA THR A 403 -14.29 45.71 42.09
C THR A 403 -13.29 44.62 41.73
N VAL A 404 -12.59 44.02 42.69
CA VAL A 404 -11.64 42.93 42.41
C VAL A 404 -12.37 41.70 41.85
N PRO A 405 -13.44 41.16 42.48
CA PRO A 405 -14.25 40.10 41.88
C PRO A 405 -14.83 40.47 40.51
N LEU A 406 -15.27 41.72 40.32
CA LEU A 406 -15.84 42.16 39.04
C LEU A 406 -14.79 42.21 37.92
N ILE A 407 -13.59 42.72 38.20
CA ILE A 407 -12.47 42.73 37.25
C ILE A 407 -12.05 41.29 36.93
N ALA A 408 -12.01 40.40 37.92
CA ALA A 408 -11.73 38.98 37.70
C ALA A 408 -12.79 38.31 36.81
N LEU A 409 -14.08 38.58 37.05
CA LEU A 409 -15.17 38.06 36.21
C LEU A 409 -15.11 38.61 34.78
N LEU A 410 -14.83 39.91 34.61
CA LEU A 410 -14.68 40.52 33.28
C LEU A 410 -13.45 39.98 32.55
N ALA A 411 -12.34 39.80 33.24
CA ALA A 411 -11.12 39.23 32.67
C ALA A 411 -11.33 37.75 32.30
N ALA A 412 -11.97 36.96 33.17
CA ALA A 412 -12.31 35.56 32.89
C ALA A 412 -13.30 35.45 31.73
N GLY A 413 -14.36 36.26 31.72
CA GLY A 413 -15.33 36.32 30.62
C GLY A 413 -14.71 36.80 29.32
N GLY A 414 -13.82 37.78 29.38
CA GLY A 414 -13.03 38.28 28.25
C GLY A 414 -12.06 37.25 27.70
N ALA A 415 -11.33 36.53 28.57
CA ALA A 415 -10.43 35.46 28.18
C ALA A 415 -11.18 34.25 27.59
N TYR A 416 -12.30 33.85 28.20
CA TYR A 416 -13.17 32.80 27.70
C TYR A 416 -13.78 33.19 26.35
N GLY A 417 -14.31 34.41 26.23
CA GLY A 417 -14.84 34.95 24.99
C GLY A 417 -13.77 35.02 23.91
N ALA A 418 -12.61 35.61 24.21
CA ALA A 418 -11.47 35.65 23.30
C ALA A 418 -11.03 34.24 22.88
N GLY A 419 -11.02 33.26 23.78
CA GLY A 419 -10.75 31.86 23.45
C GLY A 419 -11.73 31.28 22.44
N ILE A 420 -13.03 31.55 22.60
CA ILE A 420 -14.07 31.12 21.65
C ILE A 420 -13.94 31.85 20.30
N PHE A 421 -13.65 33.15 20.31
CA PHE A 421 -13.51 33.95 19.09
C PHE A 421 -12.23 33.65 18.32
N THR A 422 -11.11 33.39 19.01
CA THR A 422 -9.79 33.16 18.39
C THR A 422 -9.64 31.72 17.89
N LYS A 423 -10.02 30.71 18.68
CA LYS A 423 -9.88 29.28 18.28
C LYS A 423 -11.03 28.79 17.38
N GLY A 424 -12.12 29.55 17.30
CA GLY A 424 -13.27 29.25 16.46
C GLY A 424 -14.15 28.11 16.98
N ARG A 425 -15.39 28.06 16.48
CA ARG A 425 -16.37 26.98 16.75
C ARG A 425 -16.47 25.96 15.61
N SER A 426 -15.67 26.13 14.58
CA SER A 426 -15.67 25.26 13.39
C SER A 426 -14.68 24.12 13.58
N VAL A 427 -15.08 22.92 13.12
CA VAL A 427 -14.16 21.81 12.94
C VAL A 427 -13.04 22.24 11.99
N GLN A 428 -11.80 21.95 12.37
CA GLN A 428 -10.63 22.15 11.53
C GLN A 428 -10.19 20.82 10.94
N THR A 429 -9.76 20.84 9.69
CA THR A 429 -9.35 19.62 8.97
C THR A 429 -8.05 19.88 8.23
N ASN A 430 -7.19 18.85 8.20
CA ASN A 430 -5.99 18.84 7.36
C ASN A 430 -6.07 17.62 6.45
N GLN A 431 -5.94 17.82 5.14
CA GLN A 431 -5.95 16.74 4.16
C GLN A 431 -4.60 16.63 3.46
N ILE A 432 -4.09 15.41 3.36
CA ILE A 432 -2.93 15.09 2.51
C ILE A 432 -3.42 14.11 1.47
N ALA A 433 -3.37 14.50 0.20
CA ALA A 433 -3.77 13.66 -0.92
C ALA A 433 -2.55 13.32 -1.78
N ILE A 434 -2.39 12.04 -2.13
CA ILE A 434 -1.34 11.56 -3.03
C ILE A 434 -2.04 10.89 -4.21
N ILE A 435 -1.80 11.43 -5.41
CA ILE A 435 -2.40 10.98 -6.66
C ILE A 435 -1.30 10.33 -7.51
N HIS A 436 -1.39 9.02 -7.70
CA HIS A 436 -0.43 8.24 -8.46
C HIS A 436 -0.87 8.15 -9.92
N VAL A 437 -0.26 8.99 -10.75
CA VAL A 437 -0.50 9.04 -12.20
C VAL A 437 0.48 8.13 -12.91
N GLN A 438 -0.06 7.26 -13.74
CA GLN A 438 0.71 6.26 -14.48
C GLN A 438 0.66 6.54 -15.98
N PRO A 439 1.78 6.38 -16.71
CA PRO A 439 1.82 6.61 -18.16
C PRO A 439 0.78 5.77 -18.90
N GLY A 440 0.04 6.41 -19.80
CA GLY A 440 -0.97 5.75 -20.65
C GLY A 440 -2.29 5.41 -19.96
N SER A 441 -2.49 5.80 -18.68
CA SER A 441 -3.75 5.64 -17.95
C SER A 441 -4.49 6.97 -17.79
N ASP A 442 -5.80 6.97 -18.05
CA ASP A 442 -6.69 8.10 -17.77
C ASP A 442 -7.20 8.11 -16.32
N HIS A 443 -6.97 7.01 -15.59
CA HIS A 443 -7.31 6.87 -14.18
C HIS A 443 -6.05 6.88 -13.32
N ALA A 444 -6.18 7.39 -12.10
CA ALA A 444 -5.12 7.44 -11.11
C ALA A 444 -5.60 6.84 -9.78
N TYR A 445 -4.69 6.12 -9.13
CA TYR A 445 -4.89 5.72 -7.74
C TYR A 445 -4.74 6.94 -6.83
N GLN A 446 -5.67 7.09 -5.90
CA GLN A 446 -5.69 8.17 -4.92
C GLN A 446 -5.68 7.59 -3.50
N GLU A 447 -4.74 8.07 -2.69
CA GLU A 447 -4.81 7.97 -1.23
C GLU A 447 -5.03 9.36 -0.63
N THR A 448 -5.88 9.44 0.39
CA THR A 448 -6.15 10.70 1.09
C THR A 448 -6.18 10.46 2.58
N TYR A 449 -5.37 11.20 3.32
CA TYR A 449 -5.27 11.16 4.77
C TYR A 449 -5.94 12.40 5.34
N THR A 450 -6.97 12.20 6.16
CA THR A 450 -7.79 13.28 6.71
C THR A 450 -7.60 13.33 8.22
N GLY A 451 -7.01 14.42 8.70
CA GLY A 451 -7.00 14.81 10.11
C GLY A 451 -8.19 15.70 10.41
N ILE A 452 -8.89 15.41 11.51
CA ILE A 452 -10.05 16.14 12.02
C ILE A 452 -9.76 16.57 13.45
N ILE A 453 -9.87 17.87 13.71
CA ILE A 453 -9.61 18.47 15.02
C ILE A 453 -10.88 19.21 15.47
N PRO A 454 -11.63 18.66 16.44
CA PRO A 454 -12.92 19.20 16.84
C PRO A 454 -12.78 20.33 17.87
N PRO A 455 -13.68 21.31 17.86
CA PRO A 455 -13.68 22.42 18.82
C PRO A 455 -14.22 22.02 20.21
N SER A 456 -15.00 20.93 20.30
CA SER A 456 -15.61 20.44 21.52
C SER A 456 -15.63 18.91 21.57
N ARG A 457 -15.79 18.35 22.78
CA ARG A 457 -15.97 16.90 22.94
C ARG A 457 -17.29 16.45 22.31
N GLY A 458 -17.29 15.30 21.64
CA GLY A 458 -18.50 14.69 21.08
C GLY A 458 -18.21 13.75 19.91
N ASP A 459 -19.27 13.28 19.28
CA ASP A 459 -19.19 12.46 18.06
C ASP A 459 -19.21 13.35 16.83
N TYR A 460 -18.42 13.00 15.82
CA TYR A 460 -18.33 13.75 14.57
C TYR A 460 -18.53 12.81 13.39
N GLN A 461 -19.45 13.18 12.50
CA GLN A 461 -19.75 12.44 11.27
C GLN A 461 -19.05 13.14 10.10
N ALA A 462 -18.09 12.46 9.50
CA ALA A 462 -17.40 12.91 8.32
C ALA A 462 -17.94 12.19 7.08
N ASN A 463 -18.15 12.93 6.00
CA ASN A 463 -18.55 12.40 4.70
C ASN A 463 -17.50 12.81 3.67
N PRO A 464 -16.51 11.94 3.39
CA PRO A 464 -15.57 12.13 2.29
C PRO A 464 -16.30 11.99 0.94
N GLY A 465 -15.95 12.86 0.00
CA GLY A 465 -16.41 12.80 -1.38
C GLY A 465 -15.68 11.70 -2.15
N GLY A 466 -16.37 11.09 -3.10
CA GLY A 466 -15.87 9.98 -3.88
C GLY A 466 -16.80 8.78 -3.81
N GLU A 467 -16.67 7.91 -4.81
CA GLU A 467 -17.46 6.69 -4.92
C GLU A 467 -16.59 5.50 -4.52
N ARG A 468 -17.20 4.51 -3.85
CA ARG A 468 -16.56 3.20 -3.56
C ARG A 468 -15.21 3.31 -2.85
N LEU A 469 -15.11 4.21 -1.87
CA LEU A 469 -13.89 4.42 -1.09
C LEU A 469 -13.65 3.25 -0.16
N LEU A 470 -12.40 2.83 -0.05
CA LEU A 470 -11.96 1.95 1.04
C LEU A 470 -11.38 2.80 2.15
N ILE A 471 -11.93 2.69 3.35
CA ILE A 471 -11.69 3.65 4.44
C ILE A 471 -11.05 2.94 5.62
N SER A 472 -9.86 3.41 6.02
CA SER A 472 -9.07 2.85 7.10
C SER A 472 -8.88 3.90 8.22
N PRO A 473 -8.70 3.52 9.49
CA PRO A 473 -8.33 4.49 10.52
C PRO A 473 -6.91 5.01 10.29
N ILE A 474 -6.59 6.19 10.83
CA ILE A 474 -5.19 6.62 10.97
C ILE A 474 -4.58 6.03 12.27
N THR A 475 -3.30 5.70 12.23
CA THR A 475 -2.55 5.14 13.37
C THR A 475 -1.62 6.17 13.99
N THR A 476 -1.40 6.07 15.30
CA THR A 476 -0.38 6.84 16.01
C THR A 476 1.02 6.24 15.82
N ASN A 477 2.08 6.97 16.18
CA ASN A 477 3.46 6.51 16.08
C ASN A 477 3.78 5.18 16.82
N ASN A 478 2.89 4.70 17.69
CA ASN A 478 3.02 3.42 18.38
C ASN A 478 2.25 2.27 17.71
N GLY A 479 1.71 2.46 16.50
CA GLY A 479 0.94 1.46 15.77
C GLY A 479 -0.51 1.28 16.24
N TYR A 480 -0.94 2.00 17.27
CA TYR A 480 -2.31 1.95 17.78
C TYR A 480 -3.17 3.06 17.16
N ALA A 481 -4.42 2.75 16.87
CA ALA A 481 -5.42 3.73 16.47
C ALA A 481 -5.64 4.78 17.58
N TYR A 482 -6.00 6.01 17.18
CA TYR A 482 -6.31 7.09 18.13
C TYR A 482 -7.44 6.71 19.09
N ALA A 483 -7.40 7.22 20.33
CA ALA A 483 -8.42 6.98 21.34
C ALA A 483 -9.82 7.48 20.89
N GLY A 484 -10.64 6.55 20.42
CA GLY A 484 -12.02 6.74 19.92
C GLY A 484 -12.39 5.59 18.97
N SER A 485 -13.65 5.16 18.93
CA SER A 485 -14.08 4.15 17.95
C SER A 485 -14.41 4.81 16.61
N VAL A 486 -13.70 4.41 15.56
CA VAL A 486 -14.02 4.76 14.17
C VAL A 486 -15.06 3.78 13.65
N ARG A 487 -16.19 4.30 13.16
CA ARG A 487 -17.21 3.49 12.47
C ARG A 487 -17.33 3.95 11.03
N VAL A 488 -17.34 3.02 10.10
CA VAL A 488 -17.41 3.28 8.65
C VAL A 488 -18.69 2.67 8.11
N ASN A 489 -19.62 3.50 7.69
CA ASN A 489 -20.78 3.03 6.93
C ASN A 489 -20.35 2.80 5.48
N VAL A 490 -20.15 1.54 5.09
CA VAL A 490 -19.59 1.18 3.78
C VAL A 490 -20.54 1.50 2.61
N ALA A 491 -21.85 1.58 2.88
CA ALA A 491 -22.86 1.91 1.88
C ALA A 491 -22.90 3.41 1.51
N SER A 492 -22.55 4.29 2.45
CA SER A 492 -22.64 5.75 2.30
C SER A 492 -21.29 6.48 2.39
N ASN A 493 -20.19 5.75 2.59
CA ASN A 493 -18.86 6.27 2.91
C ASN A 493 -18.80 7.15 4.18
N GLN A 494 -19.86 7.20 4.99
CA GLN A 494 -19.87 8.02 6.21
C GLN A 494 -18.94 7.43 7.26
N VAL A 495 -18.09 8.28 7.85
CA VAL A 495 -17.19 7.92 8.93
C VAL A 495 -17.64 8.61 10.22
N THR A 496 -17.95 7.83 11.25
CA THR A 496 -18.26 8.36 12.59
C THR A 496 -17.03 8.23 13.49
N LEU A 497 -16.52 9.36 13.95
CA LEU A 497 -15.47 9.46 14.95
C LEU A 497 -16.13 9.63 16.32
N SER A 498 -16.16 8.57 17.11
CA SER A 498 -16.91 8.54 18.38
C SER A 498 -16.05 9.01 19.55
N GLY A 499 -16.63 9.80 20.45
CA GLY A 499 -16.02 10.17 21.72
C GLY A 499 -14.81 11.09 21.59
N MET A 500 -14.70 11.88 20.51
CA MET A 500 -13.56 12.76 20.29
C MET A 500 -13.44 13.80 21.41
N THR A 501 -12.20 14.13 21.79
CA THR A 501 -11.90 15.20 22.75
C THR A 501 -11.58 16.51 22.03
N ALA A 502 -11.90 17.64 22.66
CA ALA A 502 -11.65 18.95 22.08
C ALA A 502 -10.16 19.16 21.79
N PHE A 503 -9.83 19.64 20.59
CA PHE A 503 -8.47 19.90 20.10
C PHE A 503 -7.56 18.67 20.00
N ALA A 504 -8.11 17.45 20.07
CA ALA A 504 -7.37 16.24 19.77
C ALA A 504 -7.52 15.87 18.29
N LEU A 505 -6.44 15.33 17.72
CA LEU A 505 -6.48 14.76 16.38
C LEU A 505 -7.27 13.44 16.41
N GLY A 506 -8.28 13.35 15.56
CA GLY A 506 -8.78 12.08 15.04
C GLY A 506 -8.72 12.11 13.53
N GLY A 507 -9.14 11.03 12.87
CA GLY A 507 -9.10 11.00 11.42
C GLY A 507 -9.22 9.61 10.84
N PHE A 508 -9.14 9.58 9.53
CA PHE A 508 -9.20 8.36 8.71
C PHE A 508 -8.40 8.59 7.43
N ALA A 509 -8.09 7.50 6.75
CA ALA A 509 -7.48 7.49 5.44
C ALA A 509 -8.43 6.81 4.45
N THR A 510 -8.43 7.25 3.20
CA THR A 510 -9.26 6.67 2.14
C THR A 510 -8.40 6.30 0.94
N GLU A 511 -8.67 5.13 0.36
CA GLU A 511 -8.18 4.73 -0.95
C GLU A 511 -9.32 4.79 -1.97
N GLY A 512 -9.03 5.31 -3.16
CA GLY A 512 -9.97 5.40 -4.27
C GLY A 512 -9.26 5.43 -5.62
N VAL A 513 -10.08 5.44 -6.68
CA VAL A 513 -9.64 5.69 -8.06
C VAL A 513 -10.29 7.00 -8.52
N THR A 514 -9.52 7.85 -9.18
CA THR A 514 -9.97 9.15 -9.68
C THR A 514 -9.48 9.37 -11.10
N ALA A 515 -9.99 10.40 -11.77
CA ALA A 515 -9.45 10.82 -13.06
C ALA A 515 -8.02 11.35 -12.88
N ALA A 516 -7.09 10.88 -13.71
CA ALA A 516 -5.70 11.33 -13.64
C ALA A 516 -5.59 12.82 -14.00
N PRO A 517 -5.00 13.67 -13.14
CA PRO A 517 -4.63 15.03 -13.51
C PRO A 517 -3.71 14.98 -14.74
N LYS A 518 -4.04 15.76 -15.78
CA LYS A 518 -3.31 15.77 -17.05
C LYS A 518 -1.95 16.47 -16.93
N LEU A 519 -1.01 15.84 -16.25
CA LEU A 519 0.38 16.25 -16.18
C LEU A 519 1.18 15.36 -17.14
N THR A 520 1.68 15.91 -18.23
CA THR A 520 2.38 15.15 -19.26
C THR A 520 3.86 15.49 -19.23
N ALA A 521 4.71 14.47 -19.14
CA ALA A 521 6.15 14.66 -19.23
C ALA A 521 6.77 13.56 -20.10
N HIS A 522 7.73 13.98 -20.92
CA HIS A 522 8.50 13.13 -21.80
C HIS A 522 9.97 13.31 -21.45
N VAL A 523 10.69 12.21 -21.29
CA VAL A 523 12.10 12.24 -20.89
C VAL A 523 12.89 11.25 -21.72
N ALA A 524 13.98 11.74 -22.31
CA ALA A 524 14.97 10.93 -23.00
C ALA A 524 16.31 11.02 -22.28
N LEU A 525 17.10 9.95 -22.31
CA LEU A 525 18.49 10.01 -21.87
C LEU A 525 19.36 10.45 -23.05
N VAL A 526 19.96 11.63 -22.96
CA VAL A 526 20.83 12.20 -24.01
C VAL A 526 22.11 12.74 -23.38
N ASN A 527 23.28 12.29 -23.86
CA ASN A 527 24.58 12.67 -23.31
C ASN A 527 24.69 12.48 -21.78
N GLY A 528 24.16 11.37 -21.25
CA GLY A 528 24.17 11.07 -19.82
C GLY A 528 23.24 11.93 -18.96
N GLN A 529 22.35 12.73 -19.56
CA GLN A 529 21.35 13.54 -18.86
C GLN A 529 19.94 13.14 -19.26
N LEU A 530 19.04 13.05 -18.29
CA LEU A 530 17.60 12.97 -18.51
C LEU A 530 17.11 14.34 -18.95
N LYS A 531 16.78 14.47 -20.24
CA LYS A 531 16.31 15.71 -20.87
C LYS A 531 14.87 15.56 -21.31
N GLY A 532 14.08 16.60 -21.13
CA GLY A 532 12.67 16.55 -21.44
C GLY A 532 11.92 17.82 -21.14
N THR A 533 10.59 17.72 -21.20
CA THR A 533 9.68 18.79 -20.82
C THR A 533 8.52 18.21 -20.02
N ILE A 534 8.12 18.93 -18.98
CA ILE A 534 6.83 18.73 -18.32
C ILE A 534 5.86 19.82 -18.77
N GLU A 535 4.60 19.43 -18.98
CA GLU A 535 3.50 20.31 -19.32
C GLU A 535 2.30 20.04 -18.41
N ASN A 536 1.75 21.10 -17.80
CA ASN A 536 0.52 21.02 -17.04
C ASN A 536 -0.68 21.25 -17.96
N ARG A 537 -1.35 20.18 -18.39
CA ARG A 537 -2.60 20.21 -19.15
C ARG A 537 -3.85 20.03 -18.26
N SER A 538 -3.67 20.04 -16.95
CA SER A 538 -4.77 19.97 -15.99
C SER A 538 -5.35 21.36 -15.72
N SER A 539 -6.47 21.42 -15.01
CA SER A 539 -7.04 22.67 -14.49
C SER A 539 -6.39 23.15 -13.19
N SER A 540 -5.60 22.30 -12.53
CA SER A 540 -4.99 22.60 -11.24
C SER A 540 -3.74 23.45 -11.39
N THR A 541 -3.51 24.32 -10.40
CA THR A 541 -2.25 25.07 -10.29
C THR A 541 -1.30 24.35 -9.35
N PHE A 542 -0.08 24.07 -9.81
CA PHE A 542 0.97 23.51 -8.96
C PHE A 542 1.92 24.60 -8.47
N THR A 543 2.23 24.59 -7.17
CA THR A 543 3.09 25.58 -6.51
C THR A 543 4.56 25.40 -6.87
N ASP A 544 4.97 24.15 -7.03
CA ASP A 544 6.31 23.70 -7.36
C ASP A 544 6.27 22.21 -7.72
N ALA A 545 7.33 21.72 -8.35
CA ALA A 545 7.50 20.30 -8.62
C ALA A 545 8.96 19.87 -8.41
N VAL A 546 9.19 18.57 -8.28
CA VAL A 546 10.53 17.99 -8.20
C VAL A 546 10.62 16.77 -9.10
N LEU A 547 11.66 16.73 -9.94
CA LEU A 547 12.08 15.53 -10.67
C LEU A 547 13.13 14.82 -9.83
N ILE A 548 12.95 13.53 -9.57
CA ILE A 548 13.87 12.64 -8.86
C ILE A 548 14.36 11.57 -9.82
N ALA A 549 15.66 11.30 -9.82
CA ALA A 549 16.26 10.17 -10.52
C ALA A 549 17.42 9.61 -9.68
N GLY A 550 17.16 8.53 -8.95
CA GLY A 550 18.09 7.95 -7.98
C GLY A 550 18.35 8.91 -6.80
N ASP A 551 19.61 9.24 -6.49
CA ASP A 551 20.04 10.21 -5.47
C ASP A 551 20.29 11.63 -6.05
N SER A 552 19.65 11.93 -7.18
CA SER A 552 19.69 13.26 -7.80
C SER A 552 18.28 13.81 -7.93
N PHE A 553 18.16 15.14 -7.86
CA PHE A 553 16.89 15.82 -8.03
C PHE A 553 17.04 17.18 -8.73
N GLN A 554 15.97 17.62 -9.38
CA GLN A 554 15.81 18.96 -9.94
C GLN A 554 14.50 19.55 -9.43
N THR A 555 14.55 20.69 -8.74
CA THR A 555 13.34 21.45 -8.40
C THR A 555 12.87 22.29 -9.57
N ILE A 556 11.56 22.43 -9.68
CA ILE A 556 10.86 23.13 -10.75
C ILE A 556 9.91 24.12 -10.06
N GLY A 557 9.87 25.36 -10.57
CA GLY A 557 8.97 26.38 -10.03
C GLY A 557 7.48 26.07 -10.28
N ALA A 558 6.62 27.04 -9.97
CA ALA A 558 5.18 26.90 -10.14
C ALA A 558 4.79 26.56 -11.60
N LEU A 559 3.84 25.63 -11.75
CA LEU A 559 3.27 25.21 -13.03
C LEU A 559 1.77 25.53 -13.06
N LYS A 560 1.43 26.68 -13.65
CA LYS A 560 0.03 27.06 -13.92
C LYS A 560 -0.57 26.17 -15.02
N PRO A 561 -1.91 26.08 -15.13
CA PRO A 561 -2.56 25.45 -16.28
C PRO A 561 -2.01 25.99 -17.61
N GLY A 562 -1.61 25.09 -18.50
CA GLY A 562 -0.98 25.38 -19.79
C GLY A 562 0.52 25.73 -19.74
N ALA A 563 1.14 25.78 -18.56
CA ALA A 563 2.57 26.06 -18.44
C ALA A 563 3.43 24.81 -18.67
N SER A 564 4.66 25.04 -19.14
CA SER A 564 5.67 24.00 -19.32
C SER A 564 6.99 24.38 -18.66
N ALA A 565 7.78 23.38 -18.28
CA ALA A 565 9.15 23.56 -17.79
C ALA A 565 10.10 22.51 -18.38
N SER A 566 11.37 22.89 -18.52
CA SER A 566 12.42 21.99 -19.02
C SER A 566 12.96 21.09 -17.91
N LEU A 567 13.16 19.83 -18.26
CA LEU A 567 13.77 18.81 -17.42
C LEU A 567 15.19 18.56 -17.93
N SER A 568 16.17 18.59 -17.02
CA SER A 568 17.58 18.32 -17.30
C SER A 568 18.27 17.87 -16.02
N LEU A 569 18.30 16.56 -15.80
CA LEU A 569 18.86 15.96 -14.58
C LEU A 569 19.89 14.88 -14.95
N ALA A 570 21.10 14.96 -14.40
CA ALA A 570 22.06 13.87 -14.50
C ALA A 570 21.70 12.81 -13.44
N PRO A 571 21.20 11.62 -13.82
CA PRO A 571 20.82 10.58 -12.87
C PRO A 571 22.03 10.11 -12.07
N LYS A 572 21.81 9.81 -10.80
CA LYS A 572 22.86 9.31 -9.90
C LYS A 572 22.31 8.12 -9.12
N ALA A 573 22.96 6.97 -9.20
CA ALA A 573 22.59 5.82 -8.36
C ALA A 573 22.64 6.20 -6.87
N GLY A 574 21.64 5.79 -6.11
CA GLY A 574 21.59 6.03 -4.67
C GLY A 574 22.47 5.08 -3.87
N THR A 575 22.86 5.50 -2.67
CA THR A 575 23.58 4.63 -1.72
C THR A 575 22.79 4.53 -0.42
N SER A 576 22.66 3.33 0.15
CA SER A 576 21.88 3.09 1.37
C SER A 576 22.51 3.66 2.66
N LEU A 577 23.76 4.14 2.57
CA LEU A 577 24.51 4.71 3.69
C LEU A 577 24.44 6.24 3.77
N ALA A 578 23.93 6.92 2.74
CA ALA A 578 23.80 8.37 2.71
C ALA A 578 22.50 8.84 3.38
N GLN A 579 22.45 10.12 3.76
CA GLN A 579 21.20 10.76 4.17
C GLN A 579 20.15 10.61 3.05
N PRO A 580 18.92 10.14 3.36
CA PRO A 580 17.91 9.91 2.35
C PRO A 580 17.61 11.16 1.52
N LEU A 581 17.39 10.98 0.21
CA LEU A 581 17.15 12.09 -0.72
C LEU A 581 15.96 12.97 -0.28
N TYR A 582 14.89 12.37 0.23
CA TYR A 582 13.69 13.10 0.65
C TYR A 582 13.96 14.14 1.75
N MET A 583 15.00 13.95 2.58
CA MET A 583 15.42 14.92 3.60
C MET A 583 16.24 16.09 3.02
N ARG A 584 16.72 15.96 1.79
CA ARG A 584 17.62 16.92 1.12
C ARG A 584 16.93 17.84 0.12
N ILE A 585 15.72 17.46 -0.35
CA ILE A 585 14.97 18.23 -1.36
C ILE A 585 14.46 19.55 -0.78
N TYR A 586 13.80 19.49 0.37
CA TYR A 586 13.24 20.64 1.08
C TYR A 586 14.00 20.84 2.39
N ASN A 587 14.55 22.03 2.62
CA ASN A 587 15.36 22.31 3.81
C ASN A 587 14.54 22.19 5.10
N GLN A 588 15.02 21.40 6.06
CA GLN A 588 14.36 21.12 7.34
C GLN A 588 15.15 21.58 8.57
N SER A 589 16.14 22.46 8.41
CA SER A 589 17.12 22.79 9.45
C SER A 589 16.53 23.21 10.81
N GLY A 590 15.29 23.71 10.87
CA GLY A 590 14.63 24.09 12.13
C GLY A 590 13.93 22.95 12.90
N ILE A 591 13.49 21.87 12.24
CA ILE A 591 12.55 20.90 12.82
C ILE A 591 13.27 19.79 13.60
N TYR A 592 14.35 19.24 13.05
CA TYR A 592 15.10 18.13 13.67
C TYR A 592 16.16 18.58 14.68
N GLN A 593 16.50 19.87 14.73
CA GLN A 593 17.45 20.44 15.71
C GLN A 593 16.79 20.89 17.03
N GLY A 594 15.53 20.52 17.30
CA GLY A 594 14.84 20.91 18.53
C GLY A 594 14.54 22.42 18.61
N GLY A 595 14.50 23.11 17.47
CA GLY A 595 14.32 24.56 17.38
C GLY A 595 12.92 25.07 17.68
N TYR A 596 11.91 24.18 17.73
CA TYR A 596 10.51 24.56 18.01
C TYR A 596 10.14 24.16 19.45
N GLY A 597 10.24 25.12 20.36
CA GLY A 597 9.94 24.96 21.78
C GLY A 597 9.87 26.32 22.50
N PRO A 598 9.62 26.36 23.83
CA PRO A 598 9.59 27.61 24.59
C PRO A 598 10.95 28.32 24.50
N GLY A 599 11.03 29.41 23.72
CA GLY A 599 12.25 30.18 23.47
C GLY A 599 12.92 29.97 22.10
N GLY A 600 12.40 29.06 21.27
CA GLY A 600 12.85 28.88 19.88
C GLY A 600 12.01 29.65 18.84
N PRO A 601 12.45 29.75 17.57
CA PRO A 601 11.66 30.37 16.50
C PRO A 601 10.29 29.68 16.35
N THR A 602 9.24 30.45 16.01
CA THR A 602 7.91 29.91 15.67
C THR A 602 7.93 29.28 14.28
N MET A 603 7.30 28.11 14.11
CA MET A 603 7.22 27.41 12.83
C MET A 603 6.48 28.26 11.81
N THR A 604 7.15 28.67 10.73
CA THR A 604 6.52 29.47 9.69
C THR A 604 5.58 28.61 8.84
N ALA A 605 4.73 29.24 8.02
CA ALA A 605 3.90 28.51 7.06
C ALA A 605 4.76 27.72 6.05
N ALA A 606 5.90 28.28 5.63
CA ALA A 606 6.84 27.60 4.73
C ALA A 606 7.53 26.40 5.39
N ASP A 607 7.86 26.48 6.68
CA ASP A 607 8.43 25.35 7.42
C ASP A 607 7.43 24.20 7.53
N ARG A 608 6.14 24.51 7.78
CA ARG A 608 5.07 23.50 7.79
C ARG A 608 4.89 22.84 6.44
N ASP A 609 4.89 23.64 5.37
CA ASP A 609 4.76 23.15 4.00
C ASP A 609 5.93 22.22 3.61
N ASN A 610 7.17 22.66 3.86
CA ASN A 610 8.35 21.83 3.62
C ASN A 610 8.33 20.53 4.44
N PHE A 611 7.91 20.60 5.71
CA PHE A 611 7.77 19.40 6.54
C PHE A 611 6.74 18.43 5.96
N ALA A 612 5.56 18.93 5.58
CA ALA A 612 4.50 18.14 4.99
C ALA A 612 4.97 17.47 3.69
N LYS A 613 5.61 18.23 2.79
CA LYS A 613 6.22 17.71 1.56
C LYS A 613 7.25 16.62 1.82
N THR A 614 8.12 16.81 2.82
CA THR A 614 9.11 15.79 3.18
C THR A 614 8.46 14.52 3.75
N GLN A 615 7.42 14.64 4.58
CA GLN A 615 6.71 13.46 5.10
C GLN A 615 5.93 12.74 4.00
N VAL A 616 5.38 13.45 3.02
CA VAL A 616 4.81 12.81 1.83
C VAL A 616 5.90 12.10 1.03
N LEU A 617 7.03 12.75 0.77
CA LEU A 617 8.17 12.14 0.07
C LEU A 617 8.77 10.93 0.80
N SER A 618 8.63 10.82 2.12
CA SER A 618 9.09 9.65 2.87
C SER A 618 8.14 8.44 2.70
N LEU A 619 6.87 8.69 2.39
CA LEU A 619 5.91 7.66 1.98
C LEU A 619 6.06 7.29 0.51
N LEU A 620 6.51 8.24 -0.31
CA LEU A 620 6.76 7.99 -1.72
C LEU A 620 8.00 7.14 -1.85
N PRO A 621 7.86 5.96 -2.45
CA PRO A 621 9.02 5.13 -2.65
C PRO A 621 9.80 5.72 -3.83
N THR A 622 10.87 6.46 -3.54
CA THR A 622 11.72 7.11 -4.54
C THR A 622 12.29 6.06 -5.50
N GLY A 623 11.55 5.76 -6.57
CA GLY A 623 11.91 4.81 -7.63
C GLY A 623 10.88 3.72 -8.04
N VAL A 624 9.66 3.61 -7.50
CA VAL A 624 8.88 2.33 -7.67
C VAL A 624 7.39 2.48 -8.00
N GLY A 625 6.83 1.41 -8.56
CA GLY A 625 5.39 1.21 -8.72
C GLY A 625 4.65 0.85 -7.43
N PHE A 626 3.32 0.72 -7.53
CA PHE A 626 2.37 0.62 -6.41
C PHE A 626 2.67 -0.46 -5.36
N LYS A 627 3.38 -1.54 -5.71
CA LYS A 627 3.72 -2.63 -4.77
C LYS A 627 4.80 -2.27 -3.72
N GLY A 628 5.18 -0.99 -3.56
CA GLY A 628 5.97 -0.52 -2.40
C GLY A 628 7.42 -1.02 -2.35
N MET A 629 8.03 -1.28 -3.50
CA MET A 629 9.18 -2.16 -3.63
C MET A 629 10.38 -1.46 -4.27
N GLY A 630 11.28 -0.89 -3.44
CA GLY A 630 12.42 -0.01 -3.79
C GLY A 630 13.27 -0.46 -4.99
N THR A 631 13.40 0.37 -6.03
CA THR A 631 14.45 0.25 -7.04
C THR A 631 15.66 1.05 -6.57
N GLY A 632 16.81 0.42 -6.42
CA GLY A 632 18.11 1.11 -6.27
C GLY A 632 18.57 1.84 -7.55
N THR A 633 17.63 2.28 -8.39
CA THR A 633 17.84 2.63 -9.80
C THR A 633 17.24 4.01 -10.10
N ALA A 634 17.77 4.68 -11.11
CA ALA A 634 17.47 6.06 -11.43
C ALA A 634 16.18 6.25 -12.26
N ALA A 635 15.19 5.36 -12.08
CA ALA A 635 13.88 5.50 -12.73
C ALA A 635 13.28 6.87 -12.38
N PRO A 636 13.03 7.74 -13.37
CA PRO A 636 12.62 9.10 -13.09
C PRO A 636 11.21 9.14 -12.53
N MET A 637 11.03 9.95 -11.49
CA MET A 637 9.73 10.24 -10.88
C MET A 637 9.58 11.74 -10.74
N LEU A 638 8.40 12.25 -11.07
CA LEU A 638 8.08 13.66 -10.89
C LEU A 638 6.96 13.82 -9.89
N ILE A 639 7.13 14.75 -8.94
CA ILE A 639 6.12 15.08 -7.94
C ILE A 639 5.77 16.55 -8.09
N ALA A 640 4.50 16.86 -8.35
CA ALA A 640 3.98 18.22 -8.42
C ALA A 640 3.05 18.51 -7.23
N TRP A 641 3.29 19.63 -6.56
CA TRP A 641 2.60 20.00 -5.32
C TRP A 641 1.50 21.03 -5.58
N THR A 642 0.40 20.90 -4.87
CA THR A 642 -0.71 21.86 -4.88
C THR A 642 -1.36 21.96 -3.49
N HIS A 643 -2.03 23.06 -3.20
CA HIS A 643 -2.88 23.21 -2.00
C HIS A 643 -4.37 23.05 -2.32
N GLU A 644 -4.70 22.63 -3.55
CA GLU A 644 -6.05 22.22 -3.91
C GLU A 644 -6.42 20.89 -3.24
N SER A 645 -7.69 20.74 -2.82
CA SER A 645 -8.17 19.47 -2.28
C SER A 645 -8.62 18.55 -3.42
N PHE A 646 -8.17 17.29 -3.37
CA PHE A 646 -8.60 16.22 -4.27
C PHE A 646 -9.79 15.42 -3.73
N GLN A 647 -10.25 15.73 -2.50
CA GLN A 647 -11.37 15.03 -1.89
C GLN A 647 -12.20 16.01 -1.06
N GLY A 648 -13.39 16.34 -1.56
CA GLY A 648 -14.36 17.11 -0.79
C GLY A 648 -14.67 16.44 0.54
N LEU A 649 -14.88 17.22 1.60
CA LEU A 649 -15.16 16.70 2.93
C LEU A 649 -16.23 17.57 3.58
N SER A 650 -17.25 16.93 4.15
CA SER A 650 -18.15 17.60 5.09
C SER A 650 -18.08 16.93 6.46
N VAL A 651 -18.23 17.71 7.52
CA VAL A 651 -18.28 17.22 8.89
C VAL A 651 -19.54 17.76 9.56
N ASN A 652 -20.38 16.87 10.08
CA ASN A 652 -21.71 17.17 10.64
C ASN A 652 -22.58 17.99 9.64
N GLY A 653 -22.50 17.63 8.36
CA GLY A 653 -23.23 18.29 7.26
C GLY A 653 -22.73 19.69 6.89
N SER A 654 -21.65 20.19 7.50
CA SER A 654 -21.06 21.50 7.22
C SER A 654 -19.67 21.38 6.60
N GLN A 655 -19.26 22.37 5.81
CA GLN A 655 -17.89 22.46 5.30
C GLN A 655 -16.94 22.89 6.43
N PRO A 656 -15.94 22.06 6.80
CA PRO A 656 -14.97 22.42 7.82
C PRO A 656 -13.99 23.50 7.32
N ARG A 657 -13.21 24.07 8.24
CA ARG A 657 -12.04 24.87 7.86
C ARG A 657 -10.91 23.93 7.48
N SER A 658 -10.74 23.71 6.17
CA SER A 658 -9.75 22.78 5.63
C SER A 658 -8.45 23.46 5.23
N THR A 659 -7.33 22.82 5.55
CA THR A 659 -6.07 22.95 4.81
C THR A 659 -5.84 21.67 4.01
N ALA A 660 -5.20 21.77 2.85
CA ALA A 660 -4.90 20.63 2.01
C ALA A 660 -3.49 20.74 1.43
N LEU A 661 -2.80 19.60 1.32
CA LEU A 661 -1.62 19.42 0.50
C LEU A 661 -1.87 18.24 -0.44
N GLY A 662 -1.80 18.49 -1.74
CA GLY A 662 -1.89 17.50 -2.79
C GLY A 662 -0.52 17.25 -3.42
N ALA A 663 -0.19 15.98 -3.63
CA ALA A 663 0.98 15.53 -4.38
C ALA A 663 0.53 14.72 -5.59
N VAL A 664 0.78 15.23 -6.79
CA VAL A 664 0.58 14.46 -8.04
C VAL A 664 1.91 13.81 -8.39
N VAL A 665 1.96 12.49 -8.28
CA VAL A 665 3.14 11.67 -8.48
C VAL A 665 3.04 11.00 -9.84
N LEU A 666 3.92 11.40 -10.74
CA LEU A 666 4.02 10.88 -12.10
C LEU A 666 5.24 9.97 -12.20
N SER A 667 5.00 8.68 -12.41
CA SER A 667 6.05 7.74 -12.82
C SER A 667 6.44 8.05 -14.26
N LEU A 668 7.73 8.22 -14.54
CA LEU A 668 8.23 8.54 -15.88
C LEU A 668 8.95 7.34 -16.48
N VAL A 669 8.65 7.06 -17.74
CA VAL A 669 9.43 6.13 -18.56
C VAL A 669 10.48 6.93 -19.31
N VAL A 670 11.69 6.38 -19.41
CA VAL A 670 12.71 6.94 -20.31
C VAL A 670 12.32 6.51 -21.72
N ASP A 671 11.68 7.41 -22.46
CA ASP A 671 11.08 7.14 -23.77
C ASP A 671 12.11 6.60 -24.78
N GLN A 672 13.32 7.17 -24.73
CA GLN A 672 14.43 6.82 -25.60
C GLN A 672 15.78 7.01 -24.90
N ILE A 673 16.69 6.08 -25.14
CA ILE A 673 18.11 6.22 -24.81
C ILE A 673 18.84 6.60 -26.10
N GLY A 674 19.22 7.87 -26.19
CA GLY A 674 19.97 8.42 -27.32
C GLY A 674 21.48 8.26 -27.15
N THR A 675 22.22 8.80 -28.11
CA THR A 675 23.68 8.70 -28.15
C THR A 675 24.35 9.38 -26.95
N GLY A 676 25.50 8.82 -26.54
CA GLY A 676 26.30 9.29 -25.41
C GLY A 676 26.49 8.24 -24.31
N PRO A 677 27.05 8.65 -23.15
CA PRO A 677 27.29 7.74 -22.04
C PRO A 677 25.96 7.26 -21.44
N LEU A 678 25.90 5.96 -21.12
CA LEU A 678 24.88 5.33 -20.30
C LEU A 678 25.43 5.22 -18.86
N PRO A 679 24.99 6.09 -17.92
CA PRO A 679 25.45 6.02 -16.54
C PRO A 679 24.91 4.78 -15.83
N ALA A 680 25.70 4.24 -14.91
CA ALA A 680 25.23 3.19 -14.00
C ALA A 680 23.98 3.67 -13.23
N GLY A 681 23.07 2.74 -12.96
CA GLY A 681 21.79 2.97 -12.29
C GLY A 681 20.64 3.41 -13.21
N VAL A 682 20.90 3.86 -14.46
CA VAL A 682 19.81 4.24 -15.39
C VAL A 682 19.09 3.03 -15.96
N LEU A 683 19.85 2.05 -16.46
CA LEU A 683 19.31 0.80 -16.99
C LEU A 683 19.63 -0.31 -16.00
N SER A 684 18.59 -0.90 -15.41
CA SER A 684 18.75 -1.90 -14.37
C SER A 684 18.24 -3.26 -14.79
N GLY A 685 18.87 -4.29 -14.22
CA GLY A 685 18.56 -5.68 -14.52
C GLY A 685 17.23 -6.04 -13.89
N ARG A 686 16.31 -6.53 -14.71
CA ARG A 686 15.09 -7.18 -14.26
C ARG A 686 15.41 -8.64 -13.97
N ILE A 687 15.12 -9.13 -12.76
CA ILE A 687 15.19 -10.56 -12.48
C ILE A 687 14.08 -11.26 -13.26
N VAL A 688 14.46 -12.24 -14.06
CA VAL A 688 13.54 -12.98 -14.93
C VAL A 688 13.46 -14.46 -14.60
N ASP A 689 14.43 -14.95 -13.82
CA ASP A 689 14.45 -16.34 -13.43
C ASP A 689 15.22 -16.54 -12.13
N VAL A 690 14.65 -17.32 -11.20
CA VAL A 690 15.32 -17.75 -9.98
C VAL A 690 15.20 -19.26 -9.82
N VAL A 691 16.34 -19.94 -9.71
CA VAL A 691 16.46 -21.39 -9.49
C VAL A 691 17.21 -21.62 -8.20
N GLY A 692 16.68 -22.49 -7.33
CA GLY A 692 17.27 -22.80 -6.03
C GLY A 692 16.57 -22.08 -4.88
N ASP A 693 17.15 -22.19 -3.69
CA ASP A 693 16.55 -21.71 -2.45
C ASP A 693 17.13 -20.35 -2.03
N THR A 694 16.26 -19.45 -1.56
CA THR A 694 16.68 -18.21 -0.90
C THR A 694 16.52 -18.31 0.62
N GLN A 695 17.24 -17.48 1.38
CA GLN A 695 16.89 -17.26 2.79
C GLN A 695 15.71 -16.30 2.88
N SER A 696 14.74 -16.63 3.73
CA SER A 696 13.56 -15.79 4.00
C SER A 696 13.88 -14.47 4.70
N GLN A 697 15.10 -14.30 5.23
CA GLN A 697 15.57 -13.11 5.92
C GLN A 697 16.82 -12.55 5.22
N GLY A 698 16.58 -11.69 4.23
CA GLY A 698 17.62 -10.93 3.54
C GLY A 698 17.59 -9.44 3.89
N PRO A 699 18.68 -8.71 3.62
CA PRO A 699 18.65 -7.25 3.65
C PRO A 699 17.55 -6.70 2.73
N PRO A 700 16.90 -5.57 3.08
CA PRO A 700 16.00 -4.90 2.16
C PRO A 700 16.74 -4.54 0.88
N GLY A 701 16.24 -4.99 -0.25
CA GLY A 701 16.75 -4.79 -1.61
C GLY A 701 17.22 -6.06 -2.29
N MET A 702 17.30 -7.19 -1.58
CA MET A 702 18.06 -8.35 -2.03
C MET A 702 17.43 -9.71 -1.75
N LEU A 703 17.72 -10.64 -2.66
CA LEU A 703 17.58 -12.08 -2.48
C LEU A 703 18.89 -12.65 -1.96
N VAL A 704 18.83 -13.37 -0.84
CA VAL A 704 19.98 -14.10 -0.31
C VAL A 704 19.92 -15.54 -0.82
N MET A 705 20.68 -15.85 -1.85
CA MET A 705 20.71 -17.20 -2.43
C MET A 705 21.50 -18.16 -1.54
N GLN A 706 20.91 -19.30 -1.19
CA GLN A 706 21.58 -20.41 -0.50
C GLN A 706 22.29 -21.35 -1.49
N ASN A 707 21.68 -21.57 -2.64
CA ASN A 707 22.23 -22.33 -3.76
C ASN A 707 21.48 -21.94 -5.04
N GLY A 708 22.03 -22.26 -6.20
CA GLY A 708 21.36 -22.08 -7.48
C GLY A 708 21.73 -20.78 -8.19
N SER A 709 20.81 -20.23 -8.97
CA SER A 709 21.10 -19.12 -9.88
C SER A 709 20.00 -18.08 -9.99
N VAL A 710 20.40 -16.83 -10.23
CA VAL A 710 19.52 -15.71 -10.59
C VAL A 710 19.86 -15.23 -11.99
N THR A 711 18.85 -15.08 -12.84
CA THR A 711 19.00 -14.55 -14.21
C THR A 711 18.37 -13.16 -14.30
N TYR A 712 19.14 -12.22 -14.85
CA TYR A 712 18.75 -10.85 -15.12
C TYR A 712 18.62 -10.60 -16.62
N GLU A 713 17.61 -9.82 -17.03
CA GLU A 713 17.49 -9.23 -18.36
C GLU A 713 17.65 -7.71 -18.29
N PHE A 714 18.37 -7.15 -19.26
CA PHE A 714 18.47 -5.72 -19.46
C PHE A 714 17.98 -5.38 -20.87
N ALA A 715 16.85 -4.69 -20.96
CA ALA A 715 16.19 -4.36 -22.22
C ALA A 715 16.23 -2.83 -22.44
N PRO A 716 17.30 -2.29 -23.07
CA PRO A 716 17.40 -0.86 -23.34
C PRO A 716 16.40 -0.41 -24.40
N SER A 717 15.75 0.74 -24.19
CA SER A 717 14.92 1.39 -25.22
C SER A 717 15.79 2.32 -26.08
N LEU A 718 16.66 1.73 -26.91
CA LEU A 718 17.59 2.47 -27.76
C LEU A 718 16.84 3.22 -28.87
N SER A 719 17.34 4.41 -29.24
CA SER A 719 16.87 5.11 -30.44
C SER A 719 17.15 4.29 -31.70
N GLY A 720 16.28 4.38 -32.72
CA GLY A 720 16.43 3.61 -33.96
C GLY A 720 17.81 3.75 -34.60
N GLY A 721 18.48 2.62 -34.84
CA GLY A 721 19.82 2.56 -35.42
C GLY A 721 20.97 2.74 -34.42
N ALA A 722 20.68 3.00 -33.14
CA ALA A 722 21.70 3.09 -32.11
C ALA A 722 22.06 1.72 -31.54
N HIS A 723 23.32 1.54 -31.14
CA HIS A 723 23.83 0.30 -30.56
C HIS A 723 24.65 0.55 -29.29
N LEU A 724 24.60 -0.41 -28.38
CA LEU A 724 25.38 -0.37 -27.15
C LEU A 724 26.82 -0.87 -27.40
N THR A 725 27.79 -0.13 -26.88
CA THR A 725 29.22 -0.44 -26.98
C THR A 725 29.91 -0.26 -25.62
N ALA A 726 31.05 -0.94 -25.43
CA ALA A 726 31.84 -0.89 -24.20
C ALA A 726 30.97 -1.17 -22.95
N VAL A 727 30.07 -2.15 -23.07
CA VAL A 727 29.07 -2.45 -22.05
C VAL A 727 29.75 -3.06 -20.83
N SER A 728 29.34 -2.60 -19.66
CA SER A 728 29.78 -3.15 -18.38
C SER A 728 28.60 -3.33 -17.44
N ILE A 729 28.69 -4.34 -16.61
CA ILE A 729 27.81 -4.54 -15.46
C ILE A 729 28.39 -3.78 -14.28
N SER A 730 27.58 -2.96 -13.62
CA SER A 730 27.90 -2.34 -12.33
C SER A 730 27.03 -2.98 -11.26
N ALA A 731 27.68 -3.69 -10.33
CA ALA A 731 27.04 -4.31 -9.18
C ALA A 731 27.46 -3.56 -7.92
N GLN A 732 26.49 -3.18 -7.09
CA GLN A 732 26.73 -2.58 -5.78
C GLN A 732 25.89 -3.31 -4.74
N ASN A 733 26.57 -3.91 -3.77
CA ASN A 733 26.02 -4.65 -2.65
C ASN A 733 26.42 -3.94 -1.35
N PRO A 734 25.57 -3.04 -0.82
CA PRO A 734 25.88 -2.26 0.38
C PRO A 734 25.99 -3.07 1.66
N TYR A 735 25.56 -4.35 1.65
CA TYR A 735 25.54 -5.21 2.82
C TYR A 735 26.79 -6.09 2.95
N GLY A 736 27.52 -6.29 1.84
CA GLY A 736 28.83 -6.95 1.79
C GLY A 736 28.89 -8.35 2.44
N PRO A 737 30.06 -8.99 2.50
CA PRO A 737 30.21 -10.34 3.07
C PRO A 737 30.09 -10.39 4.62
N LYS A 738 29.54 -9.35 5.27
CA LYS A 738 29.43 -9.26 6.74
C LYS A 738 28.11 -9.79 7.31
N PHE A 739 27.16 -10.17 6.46
CA PHE A 739 25.91 -10.82 6.89
C PHE A 739 26.13 -12.32 7.10
N GLY A 740 26.63 -12.67 8.28
CA GLY A 740 26.66 -14.02 8.83
C GLY A 740 26.37 -13.97 10.34
N PRO A 741 26.13 -15.11 11.03
CA PRO A 741 25.93 -15.13 12.47
C PRO A 741 27.07 -14.38 13.19
N PRO A 742 26.79 -13.59 14.24
CA PRO A 742 27.82 -12.81 14.93
C PRO A 742 28.92 -13.74 15.47
N GLY A 743 30.14 -13.62 14.93
CA GLY A 743 31.32 -14.34 15.45
C GLY A 743 32.41 -14.74 14.45
N ASN A 744 32.18 -14.69 13.12
CA ASN A 744 33.17 -15.14 12.14
C ASN A 744 33.70 -13.98 11.27
N THR A 745 34.91 -13.50 11.55
CA THR A 745 35.59 -12.41 10.83
C THR A 745 36.37 -12.88 9.59
N THR A 746 36.23 -14.14 9.19
CA THR A 746 36.99 -14.80 8.10
C THR A 746 36.12 -15.41 7.00
N GLN A 747 34.91 -14.90 6.75
CA GLN A 747 34.15 -15.33 5.57
C GLN A 747 34.84 -14.84 4.28
N THR A 748 35.54 -15.75 3.59
CA THR A 748 35.74 -15.65 2.15
C THR A 748 34.35 -15.57 1.52
N GLY A 749 34.07 -14.50 0.78
CA GLY A 749 32.80 -14.35 0.07
C GLY A 749 32.51 -15.58 -0.79
N PRO A 750 31.22 -15.91 -1.02
CA PRO A 750 30.88 -17.11 -1.77
C PRO A 750 31.43 -17.06 -3.19
N THR A 751 31.81 -18.22 -3.72
CA THR A 751 32.21 -18.34 -5.12
C THR A 751 30.98 -18.08 -6.00
N VAL A 752 30.86 -16.86 -6.52
CA VAL A 752 29.83 -16.48 -7.49
C VAL A 752 30.41 -16.65 -8.90
N VAL A 753 29.75 -17.47 -9.71
CA VAL A 753 30.07 -17.61 -11.13
C VAL A 753 29.12 -16.73 -11.92
N GLY A 754 29.67 -15.76 -12.65
CA GLY A 754 28.90 -14.91 -13.56
C GLY A 754 28.99 -15.41 -14.99
N GLN A 755 27.86 -15.40 -15.69
CA GLN A 755 27.77 -15.79 -17.09
C GLN A 755 26.88 -14.83 -17.86
N VAL A 756 27.17 -14.63 -19.13
CA VAL A 756 26.32 -13.88 -20.06
C VAL A 756 25.89 -14.74 -21.24
N TRP A 757 24.72 -14.44 -21.79
CA TRP A 757 24.25 -15.13 -23.00
C TRP A 757 24.98 -14.59 -24.23
N ASP A 758 25.66 -15.46 -24.96
CA ASP A 758 26.28 -15.17 -26.25
C ASP A 758 25.22 -15.33 -27.35
N TRP A 759 24.81 -14.21 -27.94
CA TRP A 759 23.81 -14.17 -29.01
C TRP A 759 24.31 -14.71 -30.35
N SER A 760 25.63 -14.75 -30.56
CA SER A 760 26.22 -15.28 -31.79
C SER A 760 26.27 -16.81 -31.82
N HIS A 761 26.39 -17.44 -30.65
CA HIS A 761 26.47 -18.91 -30.51
C HIS A 761 25.25 -19.54 -29.83
N ALA A 762 24.33 -18.73 -29.29
CA ALA A 762 23.19 -19.19 -28.48
C ALA A 762 23.63 -20.07 -27.29
N THR A 763 24.65 -19.64 -26.55
CA THR A 763 25.22 -20.35 -25.39
C THR A 763 25.54 -19.39 -24.25
N TRP A 764 25.69 -19.92 -23.03
CA TRP A 764 26.19 -19.14 -21.89
C TRP A 764 27.72 -19.12 -21.89
N SER A 765 28.31 -17.94 -21.69
CA SER A 765 29.75 -17.70 -21.61
C SER A 765 30.14 -17.11 -20.25
N ASP A 766 31.25 -17.59 -19.68
CA ASP A 766 31.72 -17.15 -18.37
C ASP A 766 32.33 -15.74 -18.42
N ILE A 767 32.08 -14.96 -17.36
CA ILE A 767 32.68 -13.63 -17.16
C ILE A 767 33.34 -13.53 -15.79
N ALA A 768 34.35 -12.66 -15.69
CA ALA A 768 34.98 -12.32 -14.41
C ALA A 768 34.09 -11.35 -13.61
N TYR A 769 32.95 -11.86 -13.13
CA TYR A 769 32.00 -11.08 -12.35
C TYR A 769 32.64 -10.56 -11.06
N GLN A 770 32.44 -9.26 -10.79
CA GLN A 770 32.91 -8.57 -9.60
C GLN A 770 31.70 -8.12 -8.78
N ASP A 771 31.51 -8.71 -7.60
CA ASP A 771 30.58 -8.16 -6.62
C ASP A 771 31.16 -6.84 -6.06
N ASN A 772 30.34 -5.81 -5.88
CA ASN A 772 30.80 -4.44 -5.56
C ASN A 772 31.84 -3.88 -6.55
N GLY A 773 31.65 -4.12 -7.85
CA GLY A 773 32.60 -3.71 -8.88
C GLY A 773 31.95 -3.44 -10.23
N THR A 774 32.82 -3.33 -11.24
CA THR A 774 32.41 -3.21 -12.64
C THR A 774 33.01 -4.35 -13.44
N THR A 775 32.18 -5.07 -14.18
CA THR A 775 32.60 -6.19 -15.04
C THR A 775 32.29 -5.84 -16.50
N ALA A 776 33.34 -5.73 -17.32
CA ALA A 776 33.19 -5.54 -18.76
C ALA A 776 32.56 -6.78 -19.41
N LEU A 777 31.70 -6.56 -20.41
CA LEU A 777 31.04 -7.61 -21.16
C LEU A 777 31.66 -7.78 -22.56
N PRO A 778 31.67 -9.00 -23.12
CA PRO A 778 32.01 -9.20 -24.52
C PRO A 778 30.90 -8.64 -25.42
N ASP A 779 31.25 -8.19 -26.63
CA ASP A 779 30.26 -7.64 -27.58
C ASP A 779 29.18 -8.67 -27.96
N SER A 780 29.50 -9.97 -27.95
CA SER A 780 28.53 -11.05 -28.22
C SER A 780 27.43 -11.17 -27.15
N ALA A 781 27.58 -10.50 -25.99
CA ALA A 781 26.56 -10.45 -24.95
C ALA A 781 25.38 -9.52 -25.28
N VAL A 782 25.53 -8.66 -26.29
CA VAL A 782 24.52 -7.68 -26.71
C VAL A 782 23.76 -8.24 -27.91
N ASP A 783 22.44 -8.36 -27.81
CA ASP A 783 21.60 -8.72 -28.96
C ASP A 783 21.73 -7.61 -30.02
N PRO A 784 22.15 -7.93 -31.26
CA PRO A 784 22.41 -6.91 -32.27
C PRO A 784 21.14 -6.22 -32.78
N SER A 785 19.97 -6.82 -32.57
CA SER A 785 18.67 -6.29 -33.03
C SER A 785 17.94 -5.49 -31.95
N THR A 786 18.05 -5.90 -30.69
CA THR A 786 17.29 -5.31 -29.57
C THR A 786 18.15 -4.65 -28.50
N GLY A 787 19.46 -4.90 -28.47
CA GLY A 787 20.35 -4.51 -27.37
C GLY A 787 20.13 -5.30 -26.08
N LEU A 788 19.30 -6.36 -26.09
CA LEU A 788 19.01 -7.20 -24.94
C LEU A 788 20.27 -7.90 -24.44
N ILE A 789 20.48 -7.86 -23.12
CA ILE A 789 21.56 -8.58 -22.45
C ILE A 789 20.96 -9.49 -21.38
N ARG A 790 21.48 -10.71 -21.28
CA ARG A 790 21.13 -11.68 -20.24
C ARG A 790 22.36 -12.02 -19.40
N LEU A 791 22.22 -11.85 -18.09
CA LEU A 791 23.23 -12.20 -17.09
C LEU A 791 22.69 -13.31 -16.19
N ARG A 792 23.49 -14.34 -15.93
CA ARG A 792 23.21 -15.36 -14.92
C ARG A 792 24.30 -15.34 -13.86
N LEU A 793 23.89 -15.23 -12.60
CA LEU A 793 24.76 -15.35 -11.43
C LEU A 793 24.43 -16.66 -10.72
N THR A 794 25.44 -17.49 -10.45
CA THR A 794 25.28 -18.81 -9.83
C THR A 794 26.12 -18.91 -8.57
N THR A 795 25.58 -19.52 -7.51
CA THR A 795 26.32 -19.90 -6.29
C THR A 795 26.01 -21.34 -5.90
N THR A 796 27.01 -22.05 -5.36
CA THR A 796 26.84 -23.40 -4.79
C THR A 796 26.99 -23.44 -3.27
N ASN A 797 27.54 -22.39 -2.66
CA ASN A 797 27.96 -22.38 -1.25
C ASN A 797 27.26 -21.27 -0.43
N GLY A 798 26.06 -20.84 -0.85
CA GLY A 798 25.27 -19.79 -0.20
C GLY A 798 25.82 -18.39 -0.38
N GLY A 799 25.16 -17.40 0.24
CA GLY A 799 25.67 -16.04 0.42
C GLY A 799 25.65 -15.09 -0.79
N LEU A 800 25.17 -15.52 -1.97
CA LEU A 800 25.00 -14.58 -3.09
C LEU A 800 23.85 -13.63 -2.75
N LEU A 801 24.16 -12.35 -2.62
CA LEU A 801 23.20 -11.27 -2.47
C LEU A 801 22.81 -10.76 -3.86
N ALA A 802 21.75 -11.32 -4.42
CA ALA A 802 21.18 -10.90 -5.68
C ALA A 802 20.27 -9.68 -5.45
N GLY A 803 20.74 -8.50 -5.88
CA GLY A 803 20.02 -7.23 -5.72
C GLY A 803 20.04 -6.40 -6.99
N SER A 804 19.99 -5.07 -6.84
CA SER A 804 20.03 -4.16 -7.97
C SER A 804 21.38 -4.20 -8.69
N ILE A 805 21.35 -4.63 -9.95
CA ILE A 805 22.48 -4.61 -10.88
C ILE A 805 22.12 -3.65 -12.00
N SER A 806 23.07 -2.84 -12.45
CA SER A 806 22.84 -1.89 -13.54
C SER A 806 23.85 -2.06 -14.67
N LEU A 807 23.46 -1.65 -15.87
CA LEU A 807 24.37 -1.53 -17.00
C LEU A 807 24.92 -0.12 -17.10
N SER A 808 26.18 -0.04 -17.52
CA SER A 808 26.84 1.17 -17.99
C SER A 808 27.50 0.89 -19.33
N GLY A 809 27.76 1.94 -20.11
CA GLY A 809 28.39 1.81 -21.42
C GLY A 809 28.25 3.07 -22.24
N THR A 810 28.37 2.94 -23.56
CA THR A 810 28.18 4.04 -24.51
C THR A 810 27.16 3.63 -25.56
N VAL A 811 26.19 4.50 -25.82
CA VAL A 811 25.25 4.38 -26.93
C VAL A 811 25.80 5.18 -28.11
N GLN A 812 25.96 4.54 -29.26
CA GLN A 812 26.51 5.12 -30.49
C GLN A 812 25.45 5.25 -31.57
#